data_AF-A0A165D1A1-F1
#
_entry.id   AF-A0A165D1A1-F1
#
_cell.length_a   1.000
_cell.length_b   1.000
_cell.length_c   1.000
_cell.angle_alpha   90.00
_cell.angle_beta   90.00
_cell.angle_gamma   90.00
#
_symmetry.space_group_name_H-M   'P 1'
#
loop_
_entity.id
_entity.type
_entity.pdbx_description
1 polymer ?
#
loop_
_entity_poly.entity_id
_entity_poly.type
_entity_poly.pdbx_seq_one_letter_code
_entity_poly.pdbx_strand_id
1 'polypeptide(L)'
;MTLTLETPLSFPAFPFVPYEIQLELMRHLYGAIEGRKVAIVESPTGTGKTLSLLCASLTWLGDEKERAQRGKLAEYTTGDNGPDWVLAQTLERRQRELEAEERESAERLAKARKKEAKMRKLANGRVKKKLKAAAREEAIEDREDSSYLPDLDDITSNDEDNEMSNVSPEVRRLMHILQRGANTQGIDAENEPVCTKIYYASRTHSQLAQVLHELHKLRIALNVSIASLDTNSPTDTLNSLKRSSSQLEENDYDAKEGAIARTVSLGSRKQLCINEDLRKRTKDLDEACRQLLTEKGNRRCPYLPPPEEDSHMLDLRDQILATPKDIEDLLVTGHNAETCPYFGSRRAIPQAQLVLLPYNLLLQKSAREALGIDLTDQVVIIDEAHNLISTLLSLGTTRLSLRTLSTARQQLSVYVSRFRNRLTTSHALHLIRLTGLLDALQRYAEDWSTGQAHSNARSDMQKPDMKQQSGVKKQDAKLHVPGVEVLTPGELLQRLGRKTEGVNLLEVETYLRKSKIARKISGYSVKALERAAGQDPVKLAKIARLSNTTPPLHSVESFITALTAPNDDGRVTLSLVDGQVELKYQHLNPATHFRDVVDVARSVVLAGGTMSPISDVVNQLFSTLPSERLSTFSCGHIIPSANLQTLVLKKGPRGGDLQFKYEQRGNQAIIAELGQVLANLVNIVPAGMVVFLPSYSFLNAVTIAWEGSGLMGKFRSKKKVFSEPQDSAQVESILRDYAAAIQAANNSSATSSGDEKRNGALLFAVIGAKLSEGLNFTDDLARAVVIIGLPFANLASPELRERMNYVNRISQKPASVNIAPGKDAATELYENMCMNAVNQSIGRAIRHKNDWASLILVDARYASTRIRSKLPKWIEQNTVVTESFGKTIKELGRFYRDRKARSS
;
A
#
# COMPACT_ATOMS: atom_id res chain seq x y z
N MET A 1 23.27 -32.47 13.94
CA MET A 1 23.03 -31.82 12.64
C MET A 1 22.60 -30.40 12.92
N THR A 2 23.29 -29.39 12.40
CA THR A 2 22.86 -27.99 12.56
C THR A 2 21.56 -27.80 11.79
N LEU A 3 20.47 -27.49 12.50
CA LEU A 3 19.14 -27.28 11.93
C LEU A 3 19.03 -25.99 11.08
N THR A 4 20.11 -25.21 10.97
CA THR A 4 20.18 -23.94 10.25
C THR A 4 20.51 -24.16 8.77
N LEU A 5 19.75 -23.54 7.87
CA LEU A 5 20.03 -23.58 6.44
C LEU A 5 21.23 -22.68 6.11
N GLU A 6 22.23 -23.22 5.43
CA GLU A 6 23.36 -22.43 4.94
C GLU A 6 22.92 -21.50 3.81
N THR A 7 23.42 -20.27 3.80
CA THR A 7 23.07 -19.32 2.75
C THR A 7 23.71 -19.76 1.42
N PRO A 8 22.92 -19.99 0.36
CA PRO A 8 23.44 -20.50 -0.90
C PRO A 8 24.35 -19.49 -1.60
N LEU A 9 25.43 -19.98 -2.19
CA LEU A 9 26.38 -19.15 -2.94
C LEU A 9 25.85 -18.78 -4.34
N SER A 10 24.93 -19.57 -4.89
CA SER A 10 24.34 -19.37 -6.22
C SER A 10 22.82 -19.56 -6.17
N PHE A 11 22.12 -18.88 -7.09
CA PHE A 11 20.66 -18.94 -7.21
C PHE A 11 20.28 -19.41 -8.62
N PRO A 12 20.27 -20.73 -8.88
CA PRO A 12 20.05 -21.29 -10.22
C PRO A 12 18.65 -21.00 -10.80
N ALA A 13 17.69 -20.70 -9.93
CA ALA A 13 16.35 -20.27 -10.30
C ALA A 13 16.31 -18.89 -10.97
N PHE A 14 17.37 -18.08 -10.81
CA PHE A 14 17.47 -16.77 -11.43
C PHE A 14 17.63 -16.93 -12.95
N PRO A 15 16.78 -16.27 -13.78
CA PRO A 15 16.70 -16.57 -15.22
C PRO A 15 17.88 -16.09 -16.05
N PHE A 16 18.68 -15.19 -15.51
CA PHE A 16 19.81 -14.55 -16.18
C PHE A 16 21.10 -14.82 -15.42
N VAL A 17 22.24 -14.35 -15.95
CA VAL A 17 23.45 -14.25 -15.13
C VAL A 17 23.23 -13.06 -14.16
N PRO A 18 23.12 -13.29 -12.85
CA PRO A 18 22.85 -12.23 -11.90
C PRO A 18 24.07 -11.29 -11.80
N TYR A 19 23.81 -9.99 -11.63
CA TYR A 19 24.86 -9.05 -11.26
C TYR A 19 25.34 -9.34 -9.83
N GLU A 20 26.57 -8.95 -9.49
CA GLU A 20 27.10 -9.18 -8.14
C GLU A 20 26.19 -8.57 -7.07
N ILE A 21 25.69 -7.35 -7.30
CA ILE A 21 24.75 -6.70 -6.38
C ILE A 21 23.42 -7.46 -6.22
N GLN A 22 22.99 -8.22 -7.24
CA GLN A 22 21.79 -9.04 -7.16
C GLN A 22 22.08 -10.32 -6.35
N LEU A 23 23.26 -10.92 -6.53
CA LEU A 23 23.71 -12.05 -5.71
C LEU A 23 23.84 -11.65 -4.24
N GLU A 24 24.47 -10.52 -3.94
CA GLU A 24 24.58 -9.99 -2.58
C GLU A 24 23.20 -9.75 -1.96
N LEU A 25 22.27 -9.13 -2.72
CA LEU A 25 20.89 -8.93 -2.27
C LEU A 25 20.20 -10.26 -1.95
N MET A 26 20.30 -11.25 -2.85
CA MET A 26 19.67 -12.55 -2.67
C MET A 26 20.25 -13.32 -1.48
N ARG A 27 21.58 -13.30 -1.29
CA ARG A 27 22.26 -13.89 -0.12
C ARG A 27 21.84 -13.21 1.17
N HIS A 28 21.83 -11.88 1.20
CA HIS A 28 21.42 -11.10 2.36
C HIS A 28 19.97 -11.42 2.76
N LEU A 29 19.07 -11.46 1.77
CA LEU A 29 17.66 -11.74 1.99
C LEU A 29 17.45 -13.16 2.52
N TYR A 30 18.08 -14.16 1.91
CA TYR A 30 18.00 -15.55 2.36
C TYR A 30 18.47 -15.68 3.81
N GLY A 31 19.66 -15.15 4.14
CA GLY A 31 20.21 -15.21 5.48
C GLY A 31 19.37 -14.44 6.52
N ALA A 32 18.73 -13.34 6.13
CA ALA A 32 17.82 -12.60 7.00
C ALA A 32 16.53 -13.37 7.29
N ILE A 33 15.95 -14.04 6.28
CA ILE A 33 14.76 -14.88 6.45
C ILE A 33 15.07 -16.06 7.37
N GLU A 34 16.20 -16.72 7.14
CA GLU A 34 16.63 -17.84 7.96
C GLU A 34 16.92 -17.42 9.41
N GLY A 35 17.58 -16.27 9.60
CA GLY A 35 17.86 -15.69 10.90
C GLY A 35 16.66 -15.01 11.59
N ARG A 36 15.43 -15.14 11.07
CA ARG A 36 14.19 -14.54 11.63
C ARG A 36 14.28 -13.01 11.84
N LYS A 37 15.00 -12.33 10.95
CA LYS A 37 15.29 -10.91 11.05
C LYS A 37 14.22 -10.05 10.39
N VAL A 38 14.22 -8.78 10.76
CA VAL A 38 13.58 -7.71 10.00
C VAL A 38 14.63 -7.12 9.06
N ALA A 39 14.48 -7.36 7.77
CA ALA A 39 15.40 -6.90 6.74
C ALA A 39 14.90 -5.60 6.10
N ILE A 40 15.69 -4.54 6.11
CA ILE A 40 15.40 -3.29 5.41
C ILE A 40 16.34 -3.18 4.21
N VAL A 41 15.78 -3.27 3.02
CA VAL A 41 16.48 -3.33 1.75
C VAL A 41 16.22 -2.07 0.94
N GLU A 42 17.28 -1.32 0.68
CA GLU A 42 17.30 -0.30 -0.35
C GLU A 42 17.87 -0.90 -1.64
N SER A 43 17.05 -1.00 -2.68
CA SER A 43 17.48 -1.49 -3.99
C SER A 43 16.97 -0.58 -5.10
N PRO A 44 17.84 0.24 -5.73
CA PRO A 44 17.43 1.22 -6.74
C PRO A 44 16.58 0.61 -7.86
N THR A 45 15.81 1.45 -8.53
CA THR A 45 15.03 1.04 -9.70
C THR A 45 15.94 0.50 -10.80
N GLY A 46 15.49 -0.55 -11.49
CA GLY A 46 16.25 -1.14 -12.60
C GLY A 46 17.23 -2.24 -12.20
N THR A 47 17.40 -2.50 -10.90
CA THR A 47 18.31 -3.56 -10.43
C THR A 47 17.73 -4.96 -10.43
N GLY A 48 16.50 -5.15 -10.92
CA GLY A 48 15.81 -6.43 -10.82
C GLY A 48 15.42 -6.78 -9.37
N LYS A 49 15.07 -5.77 -8.56
CA LYS A 49 14.65 -5.90 -7.16
C LYS A 49 13.60 -7.00 -6.98
N THR A 50 12.44 -6.86 -7.61
CA THR A 50 11.31 -7.81 -7.49
C THR A 50 11.74 -9.24 -7.84
N LEU A 51 12.49 -9.42 -8.93
CA LEU A 51 12.98 -10.73 -9.35
C LEU A 51 13.96 -11.34 -8.32
N SER A 52 14.84 -10.51 -7.74
CA SER A 52 15.80 -10.92 -6.71
C SER A 52 15.10 -11.28 -5.40
N LEU A 53 14.09 -10.48 -5.00
CA LEU A 53 13.25 -10.75 -3.82
C LEU A 53 12.53 -12.10 -3.97
N LEU A 54 11.84 -12.31 -5.09
CA LEU A 54 11.13 -13.55 -5.36
C LEU A 54 12.07 -14.75 -5.43
N CYS A 55 13.20 -14.63 -6.13
CA CYS A 55 14.16 -15.72 -6.27
C CYS A 55 14.69 -16.17 -4.91
N ALA A 56 15.22 -15.26 -4.09
CA ALA A 56 15.79 -15.64 -2.80
C ALA A 56 14.74 -16.19 -1.83
N SER A 57 13.55 -15.59 -1.77
CA SER A 57 12.51 -16.04 -0.85
C SER A 57 11.91 -17.39 -1.27
N LEU A 58 11.70 -17.62 -2.57
CA LEU A 58 11.19 -18.91 -3.06
C LEU A 58 12.25 -20.02 -3.00
N THR A 59 13.54 -19.70 -3.17
CA THR A 59 14.63 -20.64 -2.88
C THR A 59 14.61 -21.05 -1.41
N TRP A 60 14.56 -20.08 -0.49
CA TRP A 60 14.44 -20.39 0.94
C TRP A 60 13.20 -21.24 1.26
N LEU A 61 12.06 -20.95 0.62
CA LEU A 61 10.84 -21.74 0.82
C LEU A 61 10.97 -23.19 0.34
N GLY A 62 11.70 -23.42 -0.76
CA GLY A 62 12.03 -24.75 -1.25
C GLY A 62 12.90 -25.52 -0.25
N ASP A 63 13.99 -24.90 0.22
CA ASP A 63 14.90 -25.48 1.19
C ASP A 63 14.22 -25.73 2.54
N GLU A 64 13.31 -24.84 2.95
CA GLU A 64 12.52 -24.99 4.18
C GLU A 64 11.55 -26.17 4.10
N LYS A 65 10.94 -26.38 2.93
CA LYS A 65 10.07 -27.54 2.70
C LYS A 65 10.87 -28.84 2.83
N GLU A 66 12.07 -28.89 2.23
CA GLU A 66 12.97 -30.04 2.34
C GLU A 66 13.43 -30.26 3.79
N ARG A 67 13.78 -29.18 4.50
CA ARG A 67 14.12 -29.23 5.94
C ARG A 67 12.96 -29.76 6.78
N ALA A 68 11.74 -29.28 6.55
CA ALA A 68 10.55 -29.74 7.28
C ALA A 68 10.24 -31.22 7.01
N GLN A 69 10.42 -31.70 5.77
CA GLN A 69 10.29 -33.11 5.42
C GLN A 69 11.33 -33.97 6.15
N ARG A 70 12.61 -33.55 6.16
CA ARG A 70 13.67 -34.22 6.92
C ARG A 70 13.42 -34.22 8.43
N GLY A 71 12.92 -33.11 8.97
CA GLY A 71 12.55 -32.99 10.39
C GLY A 71 11.46 -33.98 10.79
N LYS A 72 10.41 -34.10 9.98
CA LYS A 72 9.35 -35.11 10.19
C LYS A 72 9.91 -36.53 10.20
N LEU A 73 10.89 -36.85 9.35
CA LEU A 73 11.56 -38.16 9.35
C LEU A 73 12.43 -38.35 10.62
N ALA A 74 13.09 -37.30 11.10
CA ALA A 74 13.97 -37.35 12.27
C ALA A 74 13.24 -37.48 13.61
N GLU A 75 12.00 -36.98 13.77
CA GLU A 75 11.23 -37.17 15.02
C GLU A 75 11.03 -38.65 15.37
N TYR A 76 10.90 -39.51 14.35
CA TYR A 76 10.76 -40.96 14.52
C TYR A 76 12.06 -41.64 14.97
N THR A 77 13.23 -41.03 14.78
CA THR A 77 14.51 -41.60 15.23
C THR A 77 14.82 -41.29 16.69
N THR A 78 14.26 -40.21 17.22
CA THR A 78 14.49 -39.77 18.61
C THR A 78 13.51 -40.36 19.63
N GLY A 79 12.42 -40.98 19.18
CA GLY A 79 11.34 -41.46 20.05
C GLY A 79 11.36 -42.95 20.42
N ASP A 80 12.19 -43.79 19.77
CA ASP A 80 12.08 -45.24 19.89
C ASP A 80 13.44 -45.91 20.19
N ASN A 81 13.55 -46.59 21.34
CA ASN A 81 14.72 -47.38 21.75
C ASN A 81 14.70 -48.80 21.11
N GLY A 82 14.23 -48.89 19.87
CA GLY A 82 14.14 -50.13 19.10
C GLY A 82 15.46 -50.50 18.42
N PRO A 83 15.63 -51.76 17.97
CA PRO A 83 16.79 -52.17 17.17
C PRO A 83 16.89 -51.38 15.85
N ASP A 84 18.11 -51.08 15.39
CA ASP A 84 18.40 -50.26 14.20
C ASP A 84 17.62 -50.68 12.93
N TRP A 85 17.35 -51.98 12.75
CA TRP A 85 16.62 -52.49 11.60
C TRP A 85 15.11 -52.17 11.63
N VAL A 86 14.50 -52.06 12.82
CA VAL A 86 13.09 -51.68 12.99
C VAL A 86 12.92 -50.18 12.72
N LEU A 87 13.85 -49.37 13.23
CA LEU A 87 13.92 -47.94 12.98
C LEU A 87 14.09 -47.66 11.47
N ALA A 88 15.03 -48.33 10.81
CA ALA A 88 15.25 -48.21 9.37
C ALA A 88 13.99 -48.58 8.55
N GLN A 89 13.32 -49.68 8.89
CA GLN A 89 12.10 -50.11 8.21
C GLN A 89 10.92 -49.14 8.44
N THR A 90 10.81 -48.57 9.64
CA THR A 90 9.77 -47.60 10.00
C THR A 90 9.97 -46.27 9.27
N LEU A 91 11.22 -45.80 9.20
CA LEU A 91 11.62 -44.63 8.41
C LEU A 91 11.34 -44.84 6.92
N GLU A 92 11.73 -45.99 6.36
CA GLU A 92 11.52 -46.29 4.94
C GLU A 92 10.03 -46.36 4.58
N ARG A 93 9.21 -46.99 5.43
CA ARG A 93 7.75 -47.02 5.25
C ARG A 93 7.18 -45.61 5.28
N ARG A 94 7.58 -44.79 6.26
CA ARG A 94 7.05 -43.43 6.41
C ARG A 94 7.51 -42.50 5.29
N GLN A 95 8.73 -42.68 4.81
CA GLN A 95 9.25 -41.98 3.65
C GLN A 95 8.40 -42.31 2.41
N ARG A 96 8.08 -43.59 2.16
CA ARG A 96 7.20 -43.99 1.06
C ARG A 96 5.77 -43.44 1.20
N GLU A 97 5.23 -43.35 2.42
CA GLU A 97 3.91 -42.75 2.69
C GLU A 97 3.91 -41.25 2.35
N LEU A 98 4.90 -40.48 2.82
CA LEU A 98 5.04 -39.05 2.51
C LEU A 98 5.27 -38.82 1.00
N GLU A 99 6.07 -39.65 0.35
CA GLU A 99 6.30 -39.62 -1.09
C GLU A 99 5.04 -39.95 -1.89
N ALA A 100 4.18 -40.86 -1.38
CA ALA A 100 2.90 -41.19 -2.00
C ALA A 100 1.90 -40.04 -1.90
N GLU A 101 1.79 -39.40 -0.73
CA GLU A 101 0.95 -38.21 -0.52
C GLU A 101 1.37 -37.04 -1.43
N GLU A 102 2.69 -36.80 -1.53
CA GLU A 102 3.22 -35.75 -2.41
C GLU A 102 2.98 -36.06 -3.90
N ARG A 103 3.13 -37.32 -4.30
CA ARG A 103 2.83 -37.77 -5.66
C ARG A 103 1.34 -37.61 -5.99
N GLU A 104 0.45 -37.96 -5.07
CA GLU A 104 -0.99 -37.78 -5.25
C GLU A 104 -1.35 -36.29 -5.40
N SER A 105 -0.80 -35.43 -4.54
CA SER A 105 -1.00 -33.99 -4.61
C SER A 105 -0.47 -33.38 -5.92
N ALA A 106 0.72 -33.82 -6.36
CA ALA A 106 1.32 -33.40 -7.62
C ALA A 106 0.51 -33.87 -8.83
N GLU A 107 0.00 -35.11 -8.82
CA GLU A 107 -0.88 -35.63 -9.87
C GLU A 107 -2.21 -34.87 -9.93
N ARG A 108 -2.81 -34.55 -8.77
CA ARG A 108 -4.03 -33.75 -8.69
C ARG A 108 -3.82 -32.35 -9.29
N LEU A 109 -2.73 -31.68 -8.92
CA LEU A 109 -2.37 -30.38 -9.47
C LEU A 109 -2.05 -30.44 -10.97
N ALA A 110 -1.37 -31.49 -11.43
CA ALA A 110 -1.06 -31.70 -12.84
C ALA A 110 -2.34 -31.96 -13.67
N LYS A 111 -3.30 -32.74 -13.14
CA LYS A 111 -4.63 -32.92 -13.74
C LYS A 111 -5.38 -31.60 -13.79
N ALA A 112 -5.35 -30.80 -12.72
CA ALA A 112 -5.94 -29.46 -12.68
C ALA A 112 -5.34 -28.53 -13.74
N ARG A 113 -4.00 -28.47 -13.87
CA ARG A 113 -3.29 -27.72 -14.93
C ARG A 113 -3.70 -28.15 -16.33
N LYS A 114 -3.78 -29.46 -16.61
CA LYS A 114 -4.24 -29.99 -17.90
C LYS A 114 -5.70 -29.62 -18.20
N LYS A 115 -6.59 -29.69 -17.20
CA LYS A 115 -8.00 -29.30 -17.33
C LYS A 115 -8.14 -27.80 -17.59
N GLU A 116 -7.39 -26.99 -16.85
CA GLU A 116 -7.35 -25.53 -17.00
C GLU A 116 -6.82 -25.11 -18.38
N ALA A 117 -5.69 -25.68 -18.84
CA ALA A 117 -5.12 -25.38 -20.14
C ALA A 117 -6.09 -25.71 -21.29
N LYS A 118 -6.82 -26.83 -21.19
CA LYS A 118 -7.90 -27.18 -22.12
C LYS A 118 -9.03 -26.16 -22.09
N MET A 119 -9.49 -25.77 -20.90
CA MET A 119 -10.56 -24.76 -20.74
C MET A 119 -10.14 -23.39 -21.30
N ARG A 120 -8.89 -22.96 -21.08
CA ARG A 120 -8.32 -21.71 -21.59
C ARG A 120 -8.22 -21.72 -23.12
N LYS A 121 -7.76 -22.82 -23.73
CA LYS A 121 -7.73 -23.01 -25.19
C LYS A 121 -9.15 -22.96 -25.79
N LEU A 122 -10.14 -23.57 -25.12
CA LEU A 122 -11.55 -23.54 -25.54
C LEU A 122 -12.22 -22.17 -25.35
N ALA A 123 -11.82 -21.40 -24.33
CA ALA A 123 -12.34 -20.05 -24.08
C ALA A 123 -11.83 -19.03 -25.11
N ASN A 124 -10.55 -19.10 -25.49
CA ASN A 124 -9.95 -18.23 -26.52
C ASN A 124 -10.55 -18.44 -27.93
N GLY A 125 -11.19 -19.59 -28.18
CA GLY A 125 -11.84 -19.90 -29.45
C GLY A 125 -13.32 -19.49 -29.57
N ARG A 126 -13.93 -18.94 -28.51
CA ARG A 126 -15.37 -18.60 -28.49
C ARG A 126 -15.60 -17.11 -28.27
N VAL A 127 -16.01 -16.40 -29.33
CA VAL A 127 -16.76 -15.14 -29.20
C VAL A 127 -18.16 -15.51 -28.68
N LYS A 128 -18.41 -15.40 -27.37
CA LYS A 128 -19.73 -15.71 -26.80
C LYS A 128 -20.67 -14.50 -26.82
N LYS A 129 -21.85 -14.77 -27.37
CA LYS A 129 -23.04 -13.93 -27.45
C LYS A 129 -23.66 -13.77 -26.05
N LYS A 130 -23.96 -12.53 -25.67
CA LYS A 130 -24.62 -12.13 -24.40
C LYS A 130 -25.90 -12.94 -24.17
N LEU A 131 -26.03 -13.60 -23.01
CA LEU A 131 -27.29 -14.12 -22.51
C LEU A 131 -28.03 -13.00 -21.77
N LYS A 132 -29.30 -12.79 -22.15
CA LYS A 132 -30.18 -11.74 -21.62
C LYS A 132 -30.94 -12.35 -20.44
N ALA A 133 -30.58 -11.95 -19.22
CA ALA A 133 -31.35 -12.31 -18.02
C ALA A 133 -32.68 -11.52 -18.01
N ALA A 134 -33.79 -12.24 -17.83
CA ALA A 134 -35.13 -11.67 -17.74
C ALA A 134 -35.32 -11.01 -16.36
N ALA A 135 -35.68 -9.72 -16.35
CA ALA A 135 -36.09 -9.02 -15.15
C ALA A 135 -37.50 -9.47 -14.74
N ARG A 136 -37.67 -9.80 -13.47
CA ARG A 136 -38.97 -10.08 -12.85
C ARG A 136 -39.14 -9.11 -11.69
N GLU A 137 -40.13 -8.23 -11.81
CA GLU A 137 -40.60 -7.37 -10.72
C GLU A 137 -41.61 -8.16 -9.89
N GLU A 138 -41.33 -8.36 -8.60
CA GLU A 138 -42.34 -8.78 -7.63
C GLU A 138 -42.30 -7.87 -6.40
N ALA A 139 -43.49 -7.49 -5.97
CA ALA A 139 -43.78 -6.58 -4.87
C ALA A 139 -43.41 -7.22 -3.52
N ILE A 140 -42.78 -6.43 -2.65
CA ILE A 140 -42.44 -6.82 -1.28
C ILE A 140 -43.60 -6.41 -0.38
N GLU A 141 -44.30 -7.39 0.19
CA GLU A 141 -45.27 -7.18 1.26
C GLU A 141 -44.57 -6.79 2.58
N ASP A 142 -45.22 -5.86 3.30
CA ASP A 142 -44.81 -5.32 4.59
C ASP A 142 -44.99 -6.33 5.73
N ARG A 143 -43.88 -6.73 6.36
CA ARG A 143 -43.70 -7.29 7.72
C ARG A 143 -42.18 -7.52 7.89
N GLU A 144 -41.43 -7.05 8.89
CA GLU A 144 -41.68 -6.68 10.27
C GLU A 144 -40.59 -5.69 10.77
N ASP A 145 -40.96 -4.76 11.64
CA ASP A 145 -40.03 -3.90 12.40
C ASP A 145 -39.19 -4.69 13.44
N SER A 146 -39.19 -6.05 13.40
CA SER A 146 -38.37 -6.95 14.22
C SER A 146 -36.92 -7.04 13.72
N SER A 147 -36.71 -6.96 12.40
CA SER A 147 -35.40 -7.00 11.72
C SER A 147 -34.41 -5.90 12.15
N TYR A 148 -34.90 -4.83 12.77
CA TYR A 148 -34.09 -3.68 13.20
C TYR A 148 -33.72 -3.70 14.69
N LEU A 149 -34.15 -4.69 15.48
CA LEU A 149 -33.77 -4.81 16.90
C LEU A 149 -32.40 -5.50 17.08
N PRO A 150 -31.57 -5.14 18.08
CA PRO A 150 -30.36 -5.88 18.45
C PRO A 150 -30.69 -7.33 18.87
N ASP A 151 -29.82 -8.29 18.56
CA ASP A 151 -30.04 -9.71 18.89
C ASP A 151 -29.64 -9.99 20.37
N LEU A 152 -30.39 -10.86 21.05
CA LEU A 152 -30.31 -11.04 22.52
C LEU A 152 -29.06 -11.80 23.01
N ASP A 153 -28.39 -12.57 22.14
CA ASP A 153 -27.35 -13.54 22.51
C ASP A 153 -25.90 -13.00 22.38
N ASP A 154 -25.71 -11.73 21.96
CA ASP A 154 -24.37 -11.18 21.63
C ASP A 154 -23.57 -10.64 22.83
N ILE A 155 -24.12 -10.64 24.06
CA ILE A 155 -23.47 -10.04 25.25
C ILE A 155 -22.80 -11.09 26.16
N THR A 156 -23.12 -12.39 26.03
CA THR A 156 -22.73 -13.44 27.00
C THR A 156 -21.63 -14.40 26.55
N SER A 157 -21.02 -14.23 25.36
CA SER A 157 -19.89 -15.07 24.93
C SER A 157 -18.55 -14.52 25.44
N ASN A 158 -17.95 -15.23 26.40
CA ASN A 158 -16.58 -15.04 26.91
C ASN A 158 -15.54 -15.66 25.96
N ASP A 159 -15.59 -15.34 24.66
CA ASP A 159 -14.51 -15.68 23.75
C ASP A 159 -13.50 -14.52 23.73
N GLU A 160 -12.46 -14.62 24.57
CA GLU A 160 -11.45 -13.56 24.78
C GLU A 160 -10.50 -13.35 23.57
N ASP A 161 -10.64 -14.11 22.48
CA ASP A 161 -9.62 -14.18 21.42
C ASP A 161 -10.01 -13.67 20.02
N ASN A 162 -11.13 -12.96 19.81
CA ASN A 162 -11.53 -12.58 18.44
C ASN A 162 -12.13 -11.17 18.30
N GLU A 163 -11.25 -10.18 18.41
CA GLU A 163 -11.63 -8.79 18.63
C GLU A 163 -11.94 -7.95 17.39
N MET A 164 -11.60 -8.26 16.12
CA MET A 164 -11.49 -7.17 15.13
C MET A 164 -12.30 -7.30 13.83
N SER A 165 -13.54 -7.83 13.79
CA SER A 165 -14.33 -7.74 12.53
C SER A 165 -15.81 -7.35 12.64
N ASN A 166 -16.25 -6.40 11.81
CA ASN A 166 -17.64 -5.92 11.75
C ASN A 166 -18.58 -6.92 11.02
N VAL A 167 -18.37 -8.23 11.12
CA VAL A 167 -19.16 -9.28 10.43
C VAL A 167 -20.09 -9.97 11.44
N SER A 168 -21.39 -10.14 11.13
CA SER A 168 -22.36 -10.84 12.01
C SER A 168 -21.79 -12.21 12.41
N PRO A 169 -21.91 -12.67 13.67
CA PRO A 169 -21.44 -14.01 14.06
C PRO A 169 -22.06 -15.08 13.17
N GLU A 170 -23.32 -14.90 12.75
CA GLU A 170 -24.01 -15.78 11.81
C GLU A 170 -23.39 -15.75 10.41
N VAL A 171 -23.00 -14.55 9.92
CA VAL A 171 -22.30 -14.41 8.63
C VAL A 171 -20.86 -14.89 8.72
N ARG A 172 -20.20 -14.79 9.89
CA ARG A 172 -18.87 -15.37 10.13
C ARG A 172 -18.94 -16.88 10.21
N ARG A 173 -19.91 -17.45 10.93
CA ARG A 173 -20.21 -18.89 10.95
C ARG A 173 -20.52 -19.36 9.54
N LEU A 174 -21.34 -18.65 8.79
CA LEU A 174 -21.62 -18.98 7.40
C LEU A 174 -20.37 -18.83 6.52
N MET A 175 -19.54 -17.80 6.69
CA MET A 175 -18.26 -17.69 5.99
C MET A 175 -17.30 -18.82 6.38
N HIS A 176 -17.30 -19.25 7.64
CA HIS A 176 -16.48 -20.32 8.16
C HIS A 176 -16.97 -21.70 7.69
N ILE A 177 -18.29 -21.91 7.65
CA ILE A 177 -18.95 -23.07 7.04
C ILE A 177 -18.68 -23.09 5.52
N LEU A 178 -18.73 -21.94 4.85
CA LEU A 178 -18.35 -21.81 3.44
C LEU A 178 -16.83 -21.88 3.23
N GLN A 179 -16.02 -21.77 4.27
CA GLN A 179 -14.57 -21.97 4.20
C GLN A 179 -14.20 -23.43 4.49
N ARG A 180 -14.94 -24.12 5.36
CA ARG A 180 -14.69 -25.49 5.81
C ARG A 180 -15.57 -26.57 5.17
N GLY A 181 -16.60 -26.19 4.40
CA GLY A 181 -17.64 -27.12 3.95
C GLY A 181 -18.59 -27.47 5.11
N ALA A 182 -19.86 -27.77 4.79
CA ALA A 182 -20.80 -28.29 5.80
C ALA A 182 -20.61 -29.80 5.92
N ASN A 183 -20.32 -30.30 7.13
CA ASN A 183 -20.44 -31.69 7.58
C ASN A 183 -20.15 -32.79 6.54
N THR A 184 -18.92 -33.32 6.57
CA THR A 184 -18.70 -34.73 6.20
C THR A 184 -18.36 -35.49 7.48
N GLN A 185 -19.29 -36.32 7.93
CA GLN A 185 -18.99 -37.46 8.80
C GLN A 185 -18.21 -38.51 7.98
N GLY A 186 -17.01 -38.13 7.54
CA GLY A 186 -16.07 -38.94 6.78
C GLY A 186 -14.66 -38.48 7.14
N ILE A 187 -13.81 -39.44 7.49
CA ILE A 187 -12.57 -39.32 8.27
C ILE A 187 -11.43 -38.50 7.61
N ASP A 188 -11.64 -37.82 6.46
CA ASP A 188 -10.55 -37.29 5.64
C ASP A 188 -10.50 -35.75 5.46
N ALA A 189 -11.38 -34.96 6.10
CA ALA A 189 -11.42 -33.50 5.92
C ALA A 189 -10.64 -32.67 6.98
N GLU A 190 -10.14 -33.29 8.06
CA GLU A 190 -9.55 -32.55 9.20
C GLU A 190 -8.03 -32.29 9.11
N ASN A 191 -7.33 -32.69 8.04
CA ASN A 191 -5.88 -32.48 7.94
C ASN A 191 -5.43 -32.03 6.53
N GLU A 192 -6.01 -30.97 5.96
CA GLU A 192 -5.35 -30.34 4.79
C GLU A 192 -4.07 -29.62 5.26
N PRO A 193 -2.87 -30.01 4.80
CA PRO A 193 -1.61 -29.50 5.33
C PRO A 193 -1.41 -28.03 4.97
N VAL A 194 -1.43 -27.17 5.99
CA VAL A 194 -1.06 -25.75 5.88
C VAL A 194 0.44 -25.70 5.56
N CYS A 195 0.80 -25.16 4.41
CA CYS A 195 2.21 -24.97 4.05
C CYS A 195 2.75 -23.64 4.59
N THR A 196 4.07 -23.55 4.75
CA THR A 196 4.78 -22.28 4.93
C THR A 196 4.55 -21.40 3.69
N LYS A 197 4.32 -20.10 3.91
CA LYS A 197 3.88 -19.13 2.91
C LYS A 197 4.76 -17.88 2.92
N ILE A 198 4.81 -17.26 1.75
CA ILE A 198 5.33 -15.92 1.57
C ILE A 198 4.15 -14.99 1.28
N TYR A 199 3.94 -14.01 2.14
CA TYR A 199 3.00 -12.91 1.90
C TYR A 199 3.74 -11.76 1.24
N TYR A 200 3.43 -11.49 -0.03
CA TYR A 200 4.03 -10.40 -0.80
C TYR A 200 3.04 -9.25 -0.89
N ALA A 201 3.38 -8.14 -0.25
CA ALA A 201 2.56 -6.95 -0.17
C ALA A 201 3.12 -5.81 -1.04
N SER A 202 2.25 -5.16 -1.80
CA SER A 202 2.59 -3.96 -2.57
C SER A 202 1.51 -2.90 -2.41
N ARG A 203 1.83 -1.66 -2.81
CA ARG A 203 0.90 -0.53 -2.69
C ARG A 203 -0.29 -0.64 -3.66
N THR A 204 -0.05 -1.01 -4.91
CA THR A 204 -1.11 -1.07 -5.95
C THR A 204 -1.26 -2.46 -6.55
N HIS A 205 -2.46 -2.76 -7.06
CA HIS A 205 -2.71 -4.01 -7.78
C HIS A 205 -1.90 -4.12 -9.08
N SER A 206 -1.63 -3.01 -9.76
CA SER A 206 -0.76 -2.99 -10.95
C SER A 206 0.66 -3.45 -10.64
N GLN A 207 1.19 -3.13 -9.46
CA GLN A 207 2.49 -3.63 -9.01
C GLN A 207 2.43 -5.14 -8.72
N LEU A 208 1.35 -5.63 -8.09
CA LEU A 208 1.17 -7.07 -7.85
C LEU A 208 1.06 -7.86 -9.16
N ALA A 209 0.40 -7.32 -10.18
CA ALA A 209 0.39 -7.92 -11.52
C ALA A 209 1.80 -7.99 -12.14
N GLN A 210 2.64 -6.96 -11.94
CA GLN A 210 4.04 -6.99 -12.36
C GLN A 210 4.85 -8.08 -11.63
N VAL A 211 4.59 -8.31 -10.34
CA VAL A 211 5.23 -9.38 -9.56
C VAL A 211 4.95 -10.76 -10.19
N LEU A 212 3.72 -10.99 -10.66
CA LEU A 212 3.36 -12.24 -11.35
C LEU A 212 4.12 -12.40 -12.68
N HIS A 213 4.26 -11.32 -13.45
CA HIS A 213 5.04 -11.34 -14.67
C HIS A 213 6.52 -11.66 -14.41
N GLU A 214 7.10 -11.12 -13.34
CA GLU A 214 8.47 -11.46 -12.92
C GLU A 214 8.58 -12.90 -12.41
N LEU A 215 7.57 -13.40 -11.69
CA LEU A 215 7.50 -14.79 -11.22
C LEU A 215 7.56 -15.78 -12.40
N HIS A 216 6.86 -15.49 -13.50
CA HIS A 216 6.85 -16.35 -14.69
C HIS A 216 8.22 -16.43 -15.38
N LYS A 217 9.12 -15.47 -15.13
CA LYS A 217 10.49 -15.53 -15.68
C LYS A 217 11.38 -16.47 -14.88
N LEU A 218 11.09 -16.70 -13.59
CA LEU A 218 11.94 -17.51 -12.72
C LEU A 218 11.91 -18.98 -13.15
N ARG A 219 13.09 -19.62 -13.16
CA ARG A 219 13.25 -21.05 -13.47
C ARG A 219 13.11 -21.88 -12.20
N ILE A 220 12.01 -21.65 -11.48
CA ILE A 220 11.80 -22.28 -10.19
C ILE A 220 11.15 -23.64 -10.40
N ALA A 221 11.82 -24.69 -9.92
CA ALA A 221 11.22 -26.00 -9.70
C ALA A 221 10.96 -26.15 -8.19
N LEU A 222 9.79 -25.71 -7.70
CA LEU A 222 9.42 -25.90 -6.28
C LEU A 222 8.96 -27.32 -5.95
N ASN A 223 8.83 -28.16 -6.97
CA ASN A 223 8.62 -29.59 -6.84
C ASN A 223 9.83 -30.31 -7.45
N VAL A 224 10.95 -30.32 -6.74
CA VAL A 224 11.98 -31.33 -6.97
C VAL A 224 11.77 -32.40 -5.92
N SER A 225 11.30 -33.55 -6.37
CA SER A 225 11.78 -34.82 -5.83
C SER A 225 12.07 -35.73 -7.00
N ILE A 226 13.27 -36.31 -6.95
CA ILE A 226 13.79 -37.42 -7.75
C ILE A 226 14.48 -37.03 -9.07
N ALA A 227 15.79 -36.79 -8.98
CA ALA A 227 16.76 -37.35 -9.93
C ALA A 227 18.11 -37.58 -9.22
N SER A 228 18.49 -38.87 -9.15
CA SER A 228 19.82 -39.46 -8.88
C SER A 228 20.50 -39.21 -7.51
N LEU A 229 20.22 -40.09 -6.56
CA LEU A 229 21.27 -40.70 -5.72
C LEU A 229 21.59 -42.07 -6.35
N ASP A 230 22.39 -42.08 -7.41
CA ASP A 230 23.11 -43.28 -7.83
C ASP A 230 24.61 -43.07 -7.58
N THR A 231 25.15 -44.02 -6.84
CA THR A 231 26.51 -44.08 -6.29
C THR A 231 27.62 -44.22 -7.35
N ASN A 232 28.71 -43.49 -7.14
CA ASN A 232 30.13 -43.79 -7.49
C ASN A 232 30.49 -44.47 -8.82
N SER A 233 31.12 -43.71 -9.72
CA SER A 233 32.39 -44.09 -10.40
C SER A 233 32.92 -42.91 -11.26
N PRO A 234 34.23 -42.57 -11.19
CA PRO A 234 34.84 -41.56 -12.05
C PRO A 234 35.58 -42.22 -13.22
N THR A 235 35.19 -41.93 -14.47
CA THR A 235 36.09 -41.85 -15.65
C THR A 235 35.29 -41.59 -16.93
N ASP A 236 35.92 -40.81 -17.80
CA ASP A 236 35.78 -40.81 -19.26
C ASP A 236 34.76 -39.89 -19.97
N THR A 237 35.33 -38.73 -20.35
CA THR A 237 35.43 -38.19 -21.72
C THR A 237 34.20 -37.63 -22.44
N LEU A 238 34.26 -36.31 -22.67
CA LEU A 238 34.26 -35.68 -24.00
C LEU A 238 33.84 -36.60 -25.17
N ASN A 239 32.61 -36.43 -25.67
CA ASN A 239 32.25 -36.35 -27.10
C ASN A 239 30.77 -36.69 -27.34
N SER A 240 29.91 -35.67 -27.51
CA SER A 240 28.76 -35.76 -28.44
C SER A 240 28.16 -34.37 -28.70
N LEU A 241 28.95 -33.51 -29.34
CA LEU A 241 28.47 -32.30 -30.00
C LEU A 241 28.94 -32.40 -31.45
N LYS A 242 28.08 -32.93 -32.33
CA LYS A 242 27.94 -32.63 -33.78
C LYS A 242 27.28 -33.78 -34.55
N ARG A 243 26.03 -33.57 -34.97
CA ARG A 243 25.46 -33.95 -36.29
C ARG A 243 24.09 -33.27 -36.39
N SER A 244 24.07 -32.07 -36.95
CA SER A 244 23.72 -31.76 -38.35
C SER A 244 22.21 -31.70 -38.58
N SER A 245 21.76 -30.45 -38.66
CA SER A 245 20.61 -29.91 -39.41
C SER A 245 19.97 -30.81 -40.47
N SER A 246 18.65 -31.00 -40.38
CA SER A 246 17.69 -30.48 -41.38
C SER A 246 16.26 -30.97 -41.10
N GLN A 247 15.31 -30.02 -41.09
CA GLN A 247 13.90 -30.19 -41.49
C GLN A 247 12.96 -30.93 -40.53
N LEU A 248 12.28 -30.18 -39.65
CA LEU A 248 10.87 -29.78 -39.80
C LEU A 248 10.40 -29.15 -38.48
N GLU A 249 9.99 -27.90 -38.57
CA GLU A 249 9.40 -27.11 -37.50
C GLU A 249 7.97 -27.60 -37.26
N GLU A 250 7.67 -28.12 -36.07
CA GLU A 250 6.34 -28.02 -35.48
C GLU A 250 6.42 -28.15 -33.95
N ASN A 251 6.16 -27.01 -33.31
CA ASN A 251 5.95 -26.70 -31.89
C ASN A 251 5.76 -27.89 -30.91
N ASP A 252 6.84 -28.27 -30.23
CA ASP A 252 6.81 -29.08 -29.00
C ASP A 252 7.26 -28.26 -27.78
N TYR A 253 6.58 -27.13 -27.54
CA TYR A 253 6.88 -26.19 -26.43
C TYR A 253 6.16 -26.50 -25.11
N ASP A 254 5.33 -27.56 -25.01
CA ASP A 254 4.40 -27.76 -23.88
C ASP A 254 4.90 -28.71 -22.75
N ALA A 255 6.18 -29.16 -22.75
CA ALA A 255 6.66 -30.21 -21.81
C ALA A 255 7.85 -29.85 -20.89
N LYS A 256 8.33 -28.60 -20.86
CA LYS A 256 9.45 -28.15 -19.98
C LYS A 256 9.09 -27.01 -19.01
N GLU A 257 7.83 -26.90 -18.58
CA GLU A 257 7.47 -25.98 -17.48
C GLU A 257 7.81 -26.61 -16.13
N GLY A 258 8.92 -26.20 -15.53
CA GLY A 258 9.24 -26.45 -14.13
C GLY A 258 8.09 -26.02 -13.22
N ALA A 259 7.90 -26.73 -12.10
CA ALA A 259 6.76 -26.51 -11.21
C ALA A 259 6.72 -25.08 -10.63
N ILE A 260 5.89 -24.24 -11.25
CA ILE A 260 5.60 -22.86 -10.83
C ILE A 260 4.96 -22.87 -9.44
N ALA A 261 5.36 -21.92 -8.58
CA ALA A 261 4.85 -21.73 -7.23
C ALA A 261 3.31 -21.59 -7.20
N ARG A 262 2.65 -22.30 -6.26
CA ARG A 262 1.21 -22.15 -6.02
C ARG A 262 0.92 -20.74 -5.52
N THR A 263 0.28 -19.93 -6.35
CA THR A 263 0.15 -18.48 -6.12
C THR A 263 -1.31 -18.05 -6.12
N VAL A 264 -1.68 -17.12 -5.24
CA VAL A 264 -3.02 -16.51 -5.22
C VAL A 264 -2.93 -14.99 -5.08
N SER A 265 -3.72 -14.28 -5.88
CA SER A 265 -3.88 -12.83 -5.80
C SER A 265 -5.17 -12.48 -5.05
N LEU A 266 -5.06 -11.61 -4.04
CA LEU A 266 -6.20 -11.15 -3.25
C LEU A 266 -6.68 -9.78 -3.73
N GLY A 267 -8.00 -9.68 -3.92
CA GLY A 267 -8.68 -8.47 -4.37
C GLY A 267 -9.93 -8.16 -3.56
N SER A 268 -10.42 -6.93 -3.70
CA SER A 268 -11.69 -6.51 -3.11
C SER A 268 -12.89 -7.14 -3.84
N ARG A 269 -14.07 -7.18 -3.20
CA ARG A 269 -15.30 -7.63 -3.87
C ARG A 269 -15.62 -6.80 -5.12
N LYS A 270 -15.30 -5.50 -5.11
CA LYS A 270 -15.50 -4.60 -6.26
C LYS A 270 -14.72 -5.04 -7.49
N GLN A 271 -13.57 -5.68 -7.27
CA GLN A 271 -12.70 -6.15 -8.34
C GLN A 271 -13.00 -7.59 -8.77
N LEU A 272 -13.38 -8.47 -7.83
CA LEU A 272 -13.58 -9.91 -8.11
C LEU A 272 -15.06 -10.33 -8.24
N CYS A 273 -16.02 -9.41 -8.20
CA CYS A 273 -17.43 -9.77 -8.39
C CYS A 273 -17.75 -9.95 -9.87
N ILE A 274 -18.29 -11.13 -10.24
CA ILE A 274 -18.76 -11.45 -11.59
C ILE A 274 -20.28 -11.26 -11.76
N ASN A 275 -21.02 -10.96 -10.68
CA ASN A 275 -22.45 -10.69 -10.73
C ASN A 275 -22.71 -9.27 -11.25
N GLU A 276 -23.23 -9.14 -12.48
CA GLU A 276 -23.49 -7.85 -13.12
C GLU A 276 -24.48 -6.97 -12.34
N ASP A 277 -25.47 -7.57 -11.67
CA ASP A 277 -26.48 -6.82 -10.92
C ASP A 277 -25.89 -6.16 -9.67
N LEU A 278 -24.92 -6.83 -9.04
CA LEU A 278 -24.14 -6.25 -7.96
C LEU A 278 -23.12 -5.23 -8.46
N ARG A 279 -22.48 -5.46 -9.61
CA ARG A 279 -21.49 -4.53 -10.19
C ARG A 279 -22.09 -3.19 -10.59
N LYS A 280 -23.34 -3.18 -11.06
CA LYS A 280 -24.09 -1.93 -11.34
C LYS A 280 -24.30 -1.08 -10.07
N ARG A 281 -24.25 -1.70 -8.88
CA ARG A 281 -24.37 -1.04 -7.57
C ARG A 281 -22.97 -0.74 -7.01
N THR A 282 -22.20 0.13 -7.67
CA THR A 282 -20.75 0.36 -7.43
C THR A 282 -20.36 0.75 -5.99
N LYS A 283 -21.25 1.39 -5.22
CA LYS A 283 -20.94 1.86 -3.86
C LYS A 283 -21.38 0.89 -2.76
N ASP A 284 -22.50 0.18 -2.95
CA ASP A 284 -23.06 -0.78 -1.99
C ASP A 284 -22.75 -2.25 -2.28
N LEU A 285 -21.85 -2.54 -3.21
CA LEU A 285 -21.53 -3.91 -3.61
C LEU A 285 -21.20 -4.83 -2.43
N ASP A 286 -20.45 -4.34 -1.44
CA ASP A 286 -20.08 -5.12 -0.26
C ASP A 286 -21.30 -5.48 0.61
N GLU A 287 -22.25 -4.56 0.76
CA GLU A 287 -23.43 -4.77 1.60
C GLU A 287 -24.48 -5.60 0.87
N ALA A 288 -24.74 -5.31 -0.40
CA ALA A 288 -25.61 -6.11 -1.24
C ALA A 288 -25.09 -7.56 -1.38
N CYS A 289 -23.77 -7.75 -1.48
CA CYS A 289 -23.17 -9.08 -1.45
C CYS A 289 -23.44 -9.80 -0.12
N ARG A 290 -23.33 -9.11 1.04
CA ARG A 290 -23.61 -9.71 2.35
C ARG A 290 -25.08 -10.08 2.52
N GLN A 291 -26.00 -9.25 2.05
CA GLN A 291 -27.44 -9.55 2.09
C GLN A 291 -27.75 -10.86 1.35
N LEU A 292 -27.19 -11.03 0.14
CA LEU A 292 -27.34 -12.27 -0.62
C LEU A 292 -26.66 -13.49 0.02
N LEU A 293 -25.71 -13.30 0.96
CA LEU A 293 -25.14 -14.42 1.72
C LEU A 293 -26.10 -14.93 2.79
N THR A 294 -26.88 -14.04 3.42
CA THR A 294 -27.83 -14.39 4.48
C THR A 294 -29.15 -14.99 3.96
N GLU A 295 -29.46 -14.79 2.70
CA GLU A 295 -30.68 -15.29 2.08
C GLU A 295 -30.60 -16.78 1.70
N LYS A 296 -31.73 -17.50 1.80
CA LYS A 296 -31.84 -18.95 1.52
C LYS A 296 -32.54 -19.21 0.18
N GLY A 297 -32.24 -20.37 -0.41
CA GLY A 297 -32.88 -20.84 -1.64
C GLY A 297 -32.55 -19.96 -2.86
N ASN A 298 -33.55 -19.68 -3.69
CA ASN A 298 -33.40 -19.01 -4.99
C ASN A 298 -33.03 -17.52 -4.92
N ARG A 299 -32.84 -16.98 -3.71
CA ARG A 299 -32.46 -15.57 -3.47
C ARG A 299 -30.96 -15.40 -3.19
N ARG A 300 -30.20 -16.49 -3.12
CA ARG A 300 -28.74 -16.46 -2.94
C ARG A 300 -28.03 -16.01 -4.22
N CYS A 301 -26.77 -15.60 -4.10
CA CYS A 301 -25.96 -15.26 -5.27
C CYS A 301 -25.80 -16.48 -6.21
N PRO A 302 -26.15 -16.38 -7.51
CA PRO A 302 -26.10 -17.51 -8.44
C PRO A 302 -24.70 -18.11 -8.62
N TYR A 303 -23.67 -17.28 -8.47
CA TYR A 303 -22.27 -17.67 -8.65
C TYR A 303 -21.64 -18.26 -7.38
N LEU A 304 -22.39 -18.34 -6.28
CA LEU A 304 -21.91 -18.96 -5.05
C LEU A 304 -22.62 -20.30 -4.89
N PRO A 305 -21.95 -21.44 -5.17
CA PRO A 305 -22.60 -22.74 -5.09
C PRO A 305 -23.06 -23.03 -3.66
N PRO A 306 -24.19 -23.74 -3.50
CA PRO A 306 -24.67 -24.15 -2.19
C PRO A 306 -23.61 -25.02 -1.48
N PRO A 307 -23.60 -25.06 -0.15
CA PRO A 307 -22.61 -25.83 0.61
C PRO A 307 -22.65 -27.35 0.31
N GLU A 308 -23.74 -27.84 -0.29
CA GLU A 308 -23.91 -29.23 -0.74
C GLU A 308 -23.18 -29.52 -2.07
N GLU A 309 -22.89 -28.50 -2.89
CA GLU A 309 -22.18 -28.59 -4.17
C GLU A 309 -20.75 -28.02 -4.06
N ASP A 310 -20.04 -28.41 -3.00
CA ASP A 310 -18.73 -27.83 -2.67
C ASP A 310 -17.64 -28.14 -3.70
N SER A 311 -17.83 -29.18 -4.51
CA SER A 311 -16.92 -29.63 -5.57
C SER A 311 -16.61 -28.54 -6.59
N HIS A 312 -17.58 -27.68 -6.93
CA HIS A 312 -17.36 -26.59 -7.90
C HIS A 312 -16.41 -25.51 -7.36
N MET A 313 -16.46 -25.24 -6.06
CA MET A 313 -15.54 -24.31 -5.41
C MET A 313 -14.14 -24.89 -5.28
N LEU A 314 -14.02 -26.19 -5.01
CA LEU A 314 -12.75 -26.90 -4.97
C LEU A 314 -12.11 -26.97 -6.37
N ASP A 315 -12.91 -27.22 -7.40
CA ASP A 315 -12.47 -27.17 -8.80
C ASP A 315 -11.96 -25.76 -9.18
N LEU A 316 -12.65 -24.70 -8.76
CA LEU A 316 -12.18 -23.32 -8.97
C LEU A 316 -10.90 -23.04 -8.18
N ARG A 317 -10.80 -23.49 -6.92
CA ARG A 317 -9.59 -23.35 -6.09
C ARG A 317 -8.39 -23.98 -6.80
N ASP A 318 -8.54 -25.19 -7.29
CA ASP A 318 -7.46 -25.93 -7.95
C ASP A 318 -7.08 -25.28 -9.28
N GLN A 319 -8.05 -24.73 -10.02
CA GLN A 319 -7.78 -23.90 -11.20
C GLN A 319 -7.02 -22.61 -10.84
N ILE A 320 -7.35 -21.96 -9.73
CA ILE A 320 -6.63 -20.76 -9.27
C ILE A 320 -5.17 -21.08 -8.95
N LEU A 321 -4.92 -22.20 -8.25
CA LEU A 321 -3.57 -22.60 -7.84
C LEU A 321 -2.72 -23.24 -8.95
N ALA A 322 -3.36 -23.69 -10.03
CA ALA A 322 -2.70 -24.37 -11.13
C ALA A 322 -1.71 -23.47 -11.89
N THR A 323 -2.08 -22.22 -12.16
CA THR A 323 -1.21 -21.21 -12.77
C THR A 323 -1.36 -19.88 -12.04
N PRO A 324 -0.28 -19.10 -11.86
CA PRO A 324 -0.38 -17.77 -11.23
C PRO A 324 -1.28 -16.86 -12.06
N LYS A 325 -2.22 -16.20 -11.38
CA LYS A 325 -3.23 -15.32 -11.99
C LYS A 325 -3.27 -13.97 -11.30
N ASP A 326 -3.37 -12.90 -12.09
CA ASP A 326 -3.70 -11.58 -11.57
C ASP A 326 -5.22 -11.47 -11.30
N ILE A 327 -5.68 -10.28 -10.91
CA ILE A 327 -7.10 -10.09 -10.54
C ILE A 327 -8.01 -10.21 -11.76
N GLU A 328 -7.55 -9.76 -12.91
CA GLU A 328 -8.22 -9.77 -14.19
C GLU A 328 -8.34 -11.22 -14.72
N ASP A 329 -7.28 -12.01 -14.62
CA ASP A 329 -7.26 -13.44 -14.95
C ASP A 329 -8.17 -14.25 -14.00
N LEU A 330 -8.23 -13.88 -12.71
CA LEU A 330 -9.16 -14.49 -11.75
C LEU A 330 -10.62 -14.22 -12.12
N LEU A 331 -10.95 -13.03 -12.63
CA LEU A 331 -12.29 -12.73 -13.14
C LEU A 331 -12.64 -13.61 -14.34
N VAL A 332 -11.71 -13.75 -15.30
CA VAL A 332 -11.90 -14.61 -16.48
C VAL A 332 -12.11 -16.06 -16.05
N THR A 333 -11.31 -16.55 -15.10
CA THR A 333 -11.43 -17.91 -14.55
C THR A 333 -12.77 -18.11 -13.86
N GLY A 334 -13.22 -17.15 -13.03
CA GLY A 334 -14.52 -17.20 -12.37
C GLY A 334 -15.69 -17.16 -13.36
N HIS A 335 -15.60 -16.37 -14.43
CA HIS A 335 -16.58 -16.36 -15.51
C HIS A 335 -16.64 -17.71 -16.26
N ASN A 336 -15.49 -18.30 -16.55
CA ASN A 336 -15.42 -19.59 -17.25
C ASN A 336 -15.93 -20.76 -16.41
N ALA A 337 -15.72 -20.71 -15.09
CA ALA A 337 -16.18 -21.70 -14.13
C ALA A 337 -17.58 -21.40 -13.56
N GLU A 338 -18.22 -20.29 -13.96
CA GLU A 338 -19.50 -19.80 -13.44
C GLU A 338 -19.56 -19.73 -11.90
N THR A 339 -18.40 -19.53 -11.27
CA THR A 339 -18.21 -19.63 -9.81
C THR A 339 -17.49 -18.38 -9.29
N CYS A 340 -17.87 -17.92 -8.09
CA CYS A 340 -17.43 -16.64 -7.52
C CYS A 340 -15.91 -16.62 -7.24
N PRO A 341 -15.11 -15.82 -7.98
CA PRO A 341 -13.65 -15.83 -7.82
C PRO A 341 -13.20 -15.14 -6.52
N TYR A 342 -14.03 -14.27 -5.92
CA TYR A 342 -13.74 -13.68 -4.60
C TYR A 342 -13.68 -14.72 -3.48
N PHE A 343 -14.62 -15.68 -3.45
CA PHE A 343 -14.59 -16.75 -2.46
C PHE A 343 -13.63 -17.87 -2.88
N GLY A 344 -13.49 -18.12 -4.19
CA GLY A 344 -12.52 -19.10 -4.72
C GLY A 344 -11.08 -18.76 -4.33
N SER A 345 -10.66 -17.50 -4.47
CA SER A 345 -9.31 -17.08 -4.08
C SER A 345 -9.06 -17.21 -2.57
N ARG A 346 -10.08 -16.99 -1.73
CA ARG A 346 -9.97 -17.17 -0.28
C ARG A 346 -9.78 -18.64 0.12
N ARG A 347 -10.43 -19.57 -0.59
CA ARG A 347 -10.21 -21.02 -0.40
C ARG A 347 -8.85 -21.49 -0.88
N ALA A 348 -8.21 -20.75 -1.78
CA ALA A 348 -6.86 -21.07 -2.26
C ALA A 348 -5.75 -20.66 -1.27
N ILE A 349 -6.03 -19.75 -0.32
CA ILE A 349 -5.03 -19.22 0.64
C ILE A 349 -4.28 -20.34 1.41
N PRO A 350 -4.95 -21.35 2.02
CA PRO A 350 -4.25 -22.34 2.85
C PRO A 350 -3.18 -23.14 2.12
N GLN A 351 -3.38 -23.40 0.82
CA GLN A 351 -2.49 -24.19 -0.04
C GLN A 351 -1.55 -23.33 -0.90
N ALA A 352 -1.74 -22.01 -0.93
CA ALA A 352 -0.86 -21.10 -1.65
C ALA A 352 0.49 -20.97 -0.94
N GLN A 353 1.57 -21.08 -1.72
CA GLN A 353 2.95 -20.81 -1.28
C GLN A 353 3.26 -19.31 -1.34
N LEU A 354 2.67 -18.61 -2.32
CA LEU A 354 2.83 -17.17 -2.51
C LEU A 354 1.45 -16.50 -2.50
N VAL A 355 1.24 -15.58 -1.55
CA VAL A 355 0.00 -14.81 -1.43
C VAL A 355 0.29 -13.35 -1.75
N LEU A 356 -0.31 -12.84 -2.83
CA LEU A 356 -0.17 -11.45 -3.25
C LEU A 356 -1.33 -10.61 -2.71
N LEU A 357 -1.03 -9.54 -1.96
CA LEU A 357 -2.06 -8.71 -1.35
C LEU A 357 -1.68 -7.22 -1.27
N PRO A 358 -2.64 -6.28 -1.27
CA PRO A 358 -2.37 -4.87 -0.99
C PRO A 358 -1.95 -4.62 0.46
N TYR A 359 -1.19 -3.55 0.71
CA TYR A 359 -0.80 -3.09 2.05
C TYR A 359 -1.96 -3.08 3.05
N ASN A 360 -3.11 -2.54 2.65
CA ASN A 360 -4.23 -2.34 3.55
C ASN A 360 -4.77 -3.68 4.09
N LEU A 361 -4.72 -4.76 3.29
CA LEU A 361 -5.19 -6.08 3.74
C LEU A 361 -4.19 -6.75 4.69
N LEU A 362 -2.90 -6.44 4.58
CA LEU A 362 -1.86 -6.95 5.48
C LEU A 362 -1.83 -6.17 6.80
N LEU A 363 -1.87 -4.84 6.73
CA LEU A 363 -1.64 -3.96 7.89
C LEU A 363 -2.86 -3.83 8.79
N GLN A 364 -4.07 -3.98 8.25
CA GLN A 364 -5.29 -3.96 9.06
C GLN A 364 -5.52 -5.35 9.66
N LYS A 365 -5.40 -5.48 10.99
CA LYS A 365 -5.70 -6.72 11.73
C LYS A 365 -7.09 -7.27 11.38
N SER A 366 -8.09 -6.40 11.29
CA SER A 366 -9.46 -6.75 10.90
C SER A 366 -9.58 -7.42 9.52
N ALA A 367 -8.78 -6.97 8.56
CA ALA A 367 -8.77 -7.51 7.21
C ALA A 367 -8.07 -8.87 7.17
N ARG A 368 -6.97 -9.03 7.92
CA ARG A 368 -6.26 -10.31 8.08
C ARG A 368 -7.16 -11.39 8.69
N GLU A 369 -7.79 -11.08 9.82
CA GLU A 369 -8.73 -11.97 10.49
C GLU A 369 -9.89 -12.36 9.57
N ALA A 370 -10.48 -11.38 8.88
CA ALA A 370 -11.56 -11.66 7.94
C ALA A 370 -11.11 -12.60 6.82
N LEU A 371 -9.89 -12.47 6.32
CA LEU A 371 -9.35 -13.33 5.26
C LEU A 371 -8.85 -14.69 5.76
N GLY A 372 -8.75 -14.90 7.07
CA GLY A 372 -8.12 -16.09 7.66
C GLY A 372 -6.60 -16.12 7.43
N ILE A 373 -5.97 -14.93 7.37
CA ILE A 373 -4.52 -14.79 7.21
C ILE A 373 -3.87 -14.87 8.59
N ASP A 374 -3.17 -15.97 8.84
CA ASP A 374 -2.27 -16.13 9.97
C ASP A 374 -0.82 -15.87 9.51
N LEU A 375 -0.12 -14.99 10.23
CA LEU A 375 1.27 -14.65 9.93
C LEU A 375 2.28 -15.43 10.79
N THR A 376 1.81 -16.31 11.69
CA THR A 376 2.65 -17.03 12.65
C THR A 376 3.68 -17.90 11.92
N ASP A 377 4.97 -17.63 12.19
CA ASP A 377 6.13 -18.24 11.53
C ASP A 377 6.12 -18.16 9.98
N GLN A 378 5.43 -17.16 9.42
CA GLN A 378 5.38 -16.89 7.98
C GLN A 378 6.34 -15.77 7.56
N VAL A 379 6.71 -15.73 6.27
CA VAL A 379 7.57 -14.68 5.70
C VAL A 379 6.71 -13.58 5.09
N VAL A 380 6.99 -12.32 5.44
CA VAL A 380 6.28 -11.14 4.94
C VAL A 380 7.24 -10.26 4.17
N ILE A 381 6.93 -9.98 2.90
CA ILE A 381 7.70 -9.08 2.04
C ILE A 381 6.82 -7.88 1.70
N ILE A 382 7.27 -6.68 2.04
CA ILE A 382 6.62 -5.41 1.72
C ILE A 382 7.49 -4.70 0.69
N ASP A 383 7.05 -4.70 -0.56
CA ASP A 383 7.72 -4.01 -1.66
C ASP A 383 7.18 -2.58 -1.82
N GLU A 384 8.04 -1.65 -2.24
CA GLU A 384 7.81 -0.20 -2.25
C GLU A 384 7.56 0.43 -0.87
N ALA A 385 8.22 -0.12 0.16
CA ALA A 385 8.03 0.22 1.58
C ALA A 385 8.31 1.68 1.96
N HIS A 386 8.80 2.52 1.04
CA HIS A 386 9.00 3.96 1.27
C HIS A 386 7.69 4.71 1.58
N ASN A 387 6.53 4.14 1.22
CA ASN A 387 5.19 4.65 1.56
C ASN A 387 4.57 3.99 2.79
N LEU A 388 5.26 3.06 3.45
CA LEU A 388 4.69 2.27 4.54
C LEU A 388 4.28 3.17 5.71
N ILE A 389 5.17 4.07 6.14
CA ILE A 389 4.92 4.98 7.28
C ILE A 389 3.72 5.89 7.00
N SER A 390 3.66 6.53 5.83
CA SER A 390 2.53 7.40 5.47
C SER A 390 1.22 6.61 5.37
N THR A 391 1.27 5.37 4.89
CA THR A 391 0.11 4.48 4.84
C THR A 391 -0.37 4.13 6.25
N LEU A 392 0.52 3.72 7.16
CA LEU A 392 0.19 3.40 8.56
C LEU A 392 -0.44 4.59 9.29
N LEU A 393 0.15 5.79 9.15
CA LEU A 393 -0.39 7.01 9.74
C LEU A 393 -1.77 7.35 9.16
N SER A 394 -1.97 7.15 7.85
CA SER A 394 -3.27 7.39 7.20
C SER A 394 -4.32 6.37 7.60
N LEU A 395 -3.96 5.11 7.86
CA LEU A 395 -4.89 4.07 8.30
C LEU A 395 -5.43 4.33 9.71
N GLY A 396 -4.59 4.89 10.59
CA GLY A 396 -5.00 5.27 11.95
C GLY A 396 -5.65 6.66 12.09
N THR A 397 -5.65 7.47 11.03
CA THR A 397 -6.21 8.83 11.04
C THR A 397 -7.69 8.82 10.68
N THR A 398 -8.54 9.38 11.53
CA THR A 398 -10.00 9.44 11.31
C THR A 398 -10.48 10.88 11.29
N ARG A 399 -11.57 11.12 10.53
CA ARG A 399 -12.16 12.45 10.34
C ARG A 399 -13.66 12.38 10.59
N LEU A 400 -14.19 13.36 11.31
CA LEU A 400 -15.58 13.48 11.66
C LEU A 400 -16.04 14.92 11.45
N SER A 401 -16.80 15.15 10.38
CA SER A 401 -17.41 16.46 10.13
C SER A 401 -18.60 16.69 11.06
N LEU A 402 -18.87 17.95 11.42
CA LEU A 402 -20.04 18.33 12.21
C LEU A 402 -21.34 17.85 11.56
N ARG A 403 -21.44 17.92 10.23
CA ARG A 403 -22.62 17.41 9.49
C ARG A 403 -22.84 15.92 9.70
N THR A 404 -21.77 15.13 9.60
CA THR A 404 -21.84 13.68 9.82
C THR A 404 -22.22 13.37 11.26
N LEU A 405 -21.63 14.09 12.23
CA LEU A 405 -21.94 13.95 13.66
C LEU A 405 -23.41 14.28 13.96
N SER A 406 -23.93 15.42 13.47
CA SER A 406 -25.33 15.81 13.66
C SER A 406 -26.29 14.81 13.02
N THR A 407 -25.95 14.30 11.83
CA THR A 407 -26.76 13.27 11.14
C THR A 407 -26.78 11.97 11.96
N ALA A 408 -25.63 11.50 12.43
CA ALA A 408 -25.53 10.29 13.24
C ALA A 408 -26.33 10.42 14.55
N ARG A 409 -26.24 11.57 15.21
CA ARG A 409 -26.99 11.89 16.43
C ARG A 409 -28.50 11.90 16.18
N GLN A 410 -28.96 12.51 15.10
CA GLN A 410 -30.38 12.53 14.73
C GLN A 410 -30.90 11.11 14.45
N GLN A 411 -30.16 10.33 13.66
CA GLN A 411 -30.51 8.93 13.35
C GLN A 411 -30.62 8.09 14.62
N LEU A 412 -29.64 8.22 15.53
CA LEU A 412 -29.63 7.53 16.82
C LEU A 412 -30.83 7.96 17.69
N SER A 413 -31.11 9.25 17.80
CA SER A 413 -32.23 9.78 18.60
C SER A 413 -33.59 9.30 18.09
N VAL A 414 -33.77 9.25 16.77
CA VAL A 414 -35.00 8.72 16.14
C VAL A 414 -35.16 7.22 16.38
N TYR A 415 -34.06 6.47 16.32
CA TYR A 415 -34.08 5.04 16.60
C TYR A 415 -34.41 4.76 18.08
N VAL A 416 -33.72 5.42 19.01
CA VAL A 416 -33.95 5.26 20.45
C VAL A 416 -35.38 5.65 20.85
N SER A 417 -35.93 6.73 20.28
CA SER A 417 -37.30 7.15 20.59
C SER A 417 -38.35 6.15 20.08
N ARG A 418 -38.14 5.56 18.90
CA ARG A 418 -39.05 4.57 18.32
C ARG A 418 -39.02 3.23 19.04
N PHE A 419 -37.83 2.74 19.38
CA PHE A 419 -37.63 1.39 19.94
C PHE A 419 -37.48 1.38 21.47
N ARG A 420 -37.72 2.52 22.15
CA ARG A 420 -37.55 2.68 23.60
C ARG A 420 -38.18 1.56 24.44
N ASN A 421 -39.39 1.13 24.09
CA ASN A 421 -40.14 0.10 24.83
C ASN A 421 -39.84 -1.34 24.38
N ARG A 422 -39.02 -1.52 23.33
CA ARG A 422 -38.66 -2.82 22.73
C ARG A 422 -37.19 -3.18 22.93
N LEU A 423 -36.35 -2.24 23.37
CA LEU A 423 -34.94 -2.47 23.67
C LEU A 423 -34.80 -3.08 25.07
N THR A 424 -33.86 -4.00 25.23
CA THR A 424 -33.48 -4.48 26.56
C THR A 424 -32.83 -3.36 27.37
N THR A 425 -32.86 -3.48 28.71
CA THR A 425 -32.27 -2.49 29.63
C THR A 425 -30.79 -2.22 29.32
N SER A 426 -30.03 -3.25 28.92
CA SER A 426 -28.61 -3.12 28.55
C SER A 426 -28.41 -2.32 27.25
N HIS A 427 -29.08 -2.71 26.16
CA HIS A 427 -28.99 -1.99 24.88
C HIS A 427 -29.47 -0.54 25.00
N ALA A 428 -30.56 -0.32 25.73
CA ALA A 428 -31.10 1.02 25.98
C ALA A 428 -30.07 1.90 26.72
N LEU A 429 -29.39 1.37 27.75
CA LEU A 429 -28.37 2.10 28.50
C LEU A 429 -27.19 2.49 27.62
N HIS A 430 -26.64 1.57 26.84
CA HIS A 430 -25.52 1.86 25.93
C HIS A 430 -25.90 2.89 24.86
N LEU A 431 -27.12 2.82 24.30
CA LEU A 431 -27.58 3.79 23.30
C LEU A 431 -27.85 5.18 23.89
N ILE A 432 -28.34 5.26 25.13
CA ILE A 432 -28.48 6.53 25.86
C ILE A 432 -27.11 7.15 26.14
N ARG A 433 -26.14 6.34 26.60
CA ARG A 433 -24.75 6.80 26.82
C ARG A 433 -24.12 7.32 25.53
N LEU A 434 -24.28 6.58 24.42
CA LEU A 434 -23.80 6.99 23.11
C LEU A 434 -24.46 8.31 22.66
N THR A 435 -25.78 8.44 22.83
CA THR A 435 -26.50 9.69 22.50
C THR A 435 -25.94 10.88 23.29
N GLY A 436 -25.71 10.70 24.60
CA GLY A 436 -25.12 11.73 25.45
C GLY A 436 -23.70 12.12 25.03
N LEU A 437 -22.88 11.15 24.61
CA LEU A 437 -21.53 11.41 24.07
C LEU A 437 -21.59 12.21 22.76
N LEU A 438 -22.49 11.85 21.82
CA LEU A 438 -22.65 12.58 20.56
C LEU A 438 -23.22 13.99 20.78
N ASP A 439 -24.14 14.16 21.74
CA ASP A 439 -24.62 15.49 22.15
C ASP A 439 -23.47 16.35 22.70
N ALA A 440 -22.60 15.79 23.55
CA ALA A 440 -21.45 16.51 24.11
C ALA A 440 -20.45 16.91 23.02
N LEU A 441 -20.09 15.98 22.12
CA LEU A 441 -19.19 16.25 20.99
C LEU A 441 -19.77 17.31 20.05
N GLN A 442 -21.08 17.24 19.75
CA GLN A 442 -21.73 18.21 18.88
C GLN A 442 -21.72 19.61 19.51
N ARG A 443 -22.09 19.72 20.79
CA ARG A 443 -22.07 21.00 21.51
C ARG A 443 -20.68 21.59 21.58
N TYR A 444 -19.66 20.79 21.90
CA TYR A 444 -18.28 21.27 21.94
C TYR A 444 -17.83 21.81 20.57
N ALA A 445 -18.17 21.12 19.48
CA ALA A 445 -17.83 21.58 18.13
C ALA A 445 -18.58 22.87 17.73
N GLU A 446 -19.85 23.01 18.14
CA GLU A 446 -20.66 24.22 17.93
C GLU A 446 -20.15 25.41 18.76
N ASP A 447 -19.85 25.20 20.04
CA ASP A 447 -19.29 26.20 20.97
C ASP A 447 -17.90 26.65 20.52
N TRP A 448 -17.09 25.73 19.98
CA TRP A 448 -15.81 26.05 19.36
C TRP A 448 -16.02 26.93 18.13
N SER A 449 -16.97 26.59 17.24
CA SER A 449 -17.25 27.38 16.03
C SER A 449 -17.70 28.82 16.31
N THR A 450 -18.37 29.05 17.43
CA THR A 450 -18.89 30.35 17.86
C THR A 450 -17.92 31.12 18.76
N GLY A 451 -16.75 30.54 19.09
CA GLY A 451 -15.73 31.15 19.95
C GLY A 451 -16.07 31.17 21.45
N GLN A 452 -17.13 30.47 21.87
CA GLN A 452 -17.59 30.40 23.27
C GLN A 452 -16.86 29.34 24.11
N ALA A 453 -16.16 28.39 23.48
CA ALA A 453 -15.45 27.32 24.18
C ALA A 453 -14.38 27.82 25.19
N HIS A 454 -13.75 28.98 24.95
CA HIS A 454 -12.70 29.51 25.83
C HIS A 454 -13.21 30.31 27.04
N SER A 455 -14.49 30.73 27.08
CA SER A 455 -15.02 31.48 28.23
C SER A 455 -15.33 30.59 29.43
N ASN A 456 -15.68 29.32 29.21
CA ASN A 456 -16.10 28.40 30.27
C ASN A 456 -14.93 27.70 31.00
N ALA A 457 -13.72 27.70 30.44
CA ALA A 457 -12.54 27.11 31.10
C ALA A 457 -11.88 28.03 32.15
N ARG A 458 -12.17 29.34 32.14
CA ARG A 458 -11.57 30.33 33.06
C ARG A 458 -12.30 30.46 34.40
N SER A 459 -13.47 29.85 34.58
CA SER A 459 -14.25 30.01 35.82
C SER A 459 -13.88 29.04 36.95
N ASP A 460 -13.05 28.02 36.70
CA ASP A 460 -12.79 26.93 37.67
C ASP A 460 -11.35 26.85 38.24
N MET A 461 -10.48 27.85 37.98
CA MET A 461 -9.19 27.96 38.69
C MET A 461 -9.25 29.03 39.79
N GLN A 462 -9.30 28.56 41.04
CA GLN A 462 -9.01 29.36 42.23
C GLN A 462 -7.62 30.00 42.10
N LYS A 463 -7.56 31.33 42.20
CA LYS A 463 -6.34 32.13 42.27
C LYS A 463 -5.55 31.80 43.54
N PRO A 464 -4.21 31.75 43.47
CA PRO A 464 -3.36 32.33 44.50
C PRO A 464 -2.99 33.77 44.10
N ASP A 465 -2.93 34.62 45.10
CA ASP A 465 -2.63 36.06 45.04
C ASP A 465 -1.30 36.41 44.34
N MET A 466 -1.33 37.43 43.47
CA MET A 466 -0.33 38.52 43.51
C MET A 466 -0.75 39.73 42.67
N LYS A 467 -0.39 40.91 43.21
CA LYS A 467 -0.85 42.26 42.85
C LYS A 467 -0.20 42.84 41.58
N GLN A 468 -1.00 43.63 40.87
CA GLN A 468 -0.71 44.92 40.19
C GLN A 468 0.45 45.04 39.19
N GLN A 469 0.10 45.35 37.93
CA GLN A 469 0.35 46.64 37.25
C GLN A 469 -0.16 46.53 35.79
N SER A 470 -1.33 47.10 35.49
CA SER A 470 -1.53 48.42 34.85
C SER A 470 -1.15 48.50 33.36
N GLY A 471 -2.19 48.48 32.52
CA GLY A 471 -2.35 49.47 31.46
C GLY A 471 -2.00 49.06 30.02
N VAL A 472 -2.92 48.42 29.30
CA VAL A 472 -3.13 48.68 27.87
C VAL A 472 -4.62 48.59 27.54
N LYS A 473 -5.05 49.53 26.69
CA LYS A 473 -6.42 49.92 26.35
C LYS A 473 -7.21 48.82 25.64
N LYS A 474 -8.50 48.74 25.97
CA LYS A 474 -9.57 48.14 25.16
C LYS A 474 -9.52 48.74 23.75
N GLN A 475 -9.28 47.93 22.72
CA GLN A 475 -9.67 48.24 21.35
C GLN A 475 -9.86 46.93 20.57
N ASP A 476 -11.01 46.88 19.89
CA ASP A 476 -11.42 46.02 18.79
C ASP A 476 -11.69 44.53 19.08
N ALA A 477 -12.92 44.28 19.54
CA ALA A 477 -13.63 43.02 19.38
C ALA A 477 -13.94 42.75 17.88
N LYS A 478 -12.92 42.39 17.10
CA LYS A 478 -13.12 41.63 15.86
C LYS A 478 -13.32 40.17 16.25
N LEU A 479 -14.49 39.64 15.88
CA LEU A 479 -14.89 38.24 15.92
C LEU A 479 -13.70 37.34 15.54
N HIS A 480 -12.99 36.80 16.54
CA HIS A 480 -11.86 35.91 16.31
C HIS A 480 -12.44 34.59 15.83
N VAL A 481 -12.31 34.29 14.53
CA VAL A 481 -12.47 32.93 14.03
C VAL A 481 -11.43 32.09 14.79
N PRO A 482 -11.81 31.03 15.54
CA PRO A 482 -10.82 30.24 16.26
C PRO A 482 -9.83 29.66 15.24
N GLY A 483 -8.54 29.92 15.46
CA GLY A 483 -7.48 29.18 14.79
C GLY A 483 -7.57 27.70 15.11
N VAL A 484 -6.87 26.84 14.36
CA VAL A 484 -6.88 25.39 14.59
C VAL A 484 -6.54 25.07 16.05
N GLU A 485 -7.42 24.33 16.72
CA GLU A 485 -7.20 23.86 18.08
C GLU A 485 -6.66 22.43 18.05
N VAL A 486 -5.70 22.12 18.91
CA VAL A 486 -5.04 20.81 19.00
C VAL A 486 -5.12 20.33 20.44
N LEU A 487 -5.62 19.11 20.64
CA LEU A 487 -5.88 18.50 21.94
C LEU A 487 -5.33 17.06 21.97
N THR A 488 -5.08 16.54 23.16
CA THR A 488 -4.94 15.09 23.36
C THR A 488 -6.32 14.43 23.46
N PRO A 489 -6.45 13.12 23.19
CA PRO A 489 -7.71 12.39 23.43
C PRO A 489 -8.23 12.59 24.87
N GLY A 490 -7.35 12.45 25.87
CA GLY A 490 -7.70 12.70 27.27
C GLY A 490 -8.17 14.12 27.56
N GLU A 491 -7.51 15.13 26.98
CA GLU A 491 -7.92 16.53 27.17
C GLU A 491 -9.26 16.85 26.51
N LEU A 492 -9.54 16.30 25.32
CA LEU A 492 -10.86 16.41 24.70
C LEU A 492 -11.92 15.84 25.63
N LEU A 493 -11.70 14.64 26.17
CA LEU A 493 -12.66 13.99 27.06
C LEU A 493 -12.90 14.76 28.35
N GLN A 494 -11.87 15.39 28.91
CA GLN A 494 -11.99 16.27 30.06
C GLN A 494 -12.83 17.51 29.73
N ARG A 495 -12.66 18.09 28.53
CA ARG A 495 -13.39 19.29 28.07
C ARG A 495 -14.85 19.02 27.69
N LEU A 496 -15.21 17.78 27.35
CA LEU A 496 -16.60 17.37 27.11
C LEU A 496 -17.46 17.37 28.40
N GLY A 497 -16.82 17.49 29.57
CA GLY A 497 -17.44 17.78 30.86
C GLY A 497 -17.90 16.55 31.66
N ARG A 498 -18.43 16.79 32.88
CA ARG A 498 -18.81 15.73 33.85
C ARG A 498 -19.85 14.73 33.35
N LYS A 499 -20.63 15.06 32.31
CA LYS A 499 -21.62 14.15 31.71
C LYS A 499 -20.97 13.02 30.90
N THR A 500 -19.74 13.19 30.43
CA THR A 500 -18.97 12.16 29.73
C THR A 500 -17.97 11.43 30.63
N GLU A 501 -17.65 11.95 31.82
CA GLU A 501 -16.74 11.31 32.80
C GLU A 501 -17.22 9.94 33.31
N GLY A 502 -18.53 9.66 33.28
CA GLY A 502 -19.10 8.36 33.63
C GLY A 502 -19.29 7.40 32.45
N VAL A 503 -18.91 7.80 31.23
CA VAL A 503 -19.06 6.98 30.03
C VAL A 503 -17.76 6.22 29.75
N ASN A 504 -17.77 4.91 29.97
CA ASN A 504 -16.66 4.05 29.58
C ASN A 504 -16.62 3.93 28.05
N LEU A 505 -15.68 4.62 27.41
CA LEU A 505 -15.52 4.60 25.94
C LEU A 505 -15.18 3.21 25.40
N LEU A 506 -14.45 2.39 26.15
CA LEU A 506 -14.14 1.01 25.77
C LEU A 506 -15.41 0.18 25.72
N GLU A 507 -16.30 0.32 26.70
CA GLU A 507 -17.62 -0.34 26.67
C GLU A 507 -18.47 0.13 25.48
N VAL A 508 -18.46 1.43 25.17
CA VAL A 508 -19.22 1.97 24.03
C VAL A 508 -18.66 1.47 22.70
N GLU A 509 -17.34 1.44 22.55
CA GLU A 509 -16.63 0.91 21.38
C GLU A 509 -16.92 -0.58 21.20
N THR A 510 -16.73 -1.38 22.26
CA THR A 510 -17.01 -2.82 22.26
C THR A 510 -18.48 -3.08 21.95
N TYR A 511 -19.40 -2.29 22.50
CA TYR A 511 -20.82 -2.37 22.23
C TYR A 511 -21.15 -2.09 20.75
N LEU A 512 -20.66 -0.99 20.20
CA LEU A 512 -20.88 -0.60 18.80
C LEU A 512 -20.40 -1.70 17.84
N ARG A 513 -19.23 -2.28 18.14
CA ARG A 513 -18.61 -3.36 17.40
C ARG A 513 -19.40 -4.68 17.49
N LYS A 514 -19.75 -5.12 18.71
CA LYS A 514 -20.47 -6.39 18.93
C LYS A 514 -21.90 -6.33 18.39
N SER A 515 -22.66 -5.32 18.81
CA SER A 515 -24.10 -5.18 18.52
C SER A 515 -24.44 -4.86 17.06
N LYS A 516 -23.47 -4.35 16.28
CA LYS A 516 -23.65 -3.89 14.88
C LYS A 516 -24.80 -2.88 14.73
N ILE A 517 -25.11 -2.17 15.81
CA ILE A 517 -26.26 -1.28 15.92
C ILE A 517 -26.20 -0.12 14.92
N ALA A 518 -24.99 0.28 14.51
CA ALA A 518 -24.77 1.26 13.45
C ALA A 518 -25.48 0.90 12.14
N ARG A 519 -25.50 -0.39 11.77
CA ARG A 519 -26.21 -0.87 10.58
C ARG A 519 -27.71 -0.87 10.77
N LYS A 520 -28.20 -1.37 11.90
CA LYS A 520 -29.64 -1.44 12.20
C LYS A 520 -30.24 -0.03 12.25
N ILE A 521 -29.55 0.93 12.87
CA ILE A 521 -29.95 2.36 12.90
C ILE A 521 -29.96 2.96 11.49
N SER A 522 -28.90 2.74 10.71
CA SER A 522 -28.81 3.28 9.34
C SER A 522 -29.91 2.71 8.45
N GLY A 523 -30.13 1.39 8.49
CA GLY A 523 -31.17 0.71 7.71
C GLY A 523 -32.57 1.20 8.08
N TYR A 524 -32.86 1.35 9.37
CA TYR A 524 -34.14 1.91 9.83
C TYR A 524 -34.30 3.37 9.38
N SER A 525 -33.24 4.18 9.47
CA SER A 525 -33.28 5.60 9.07
C SER A 525 -33.56 5.76 7.57
N VAL A 526 -32.97 4.92 6.71
CA VAL A 526 -33.25 4.89 5.27
C VAL A 526 -34.71 4.50 5.04
N LYS A 527 -35.19 3.42 5.65
CA LYS A 527 -36.60 2.98 5.50
C LYS A 527 -37.60 4.03 6.01
N ALA A 528 -37.28 4.72 7.10
CA ALA A 528 -38.10 5.82 7.62
C ALA A 528 -38.14 7.01 6.66
N LEU A 529 -37.03 7.35 6.02
CA LEU A 529 -36.96 8.39 4.98
C LEU A 529 -37.72 7.98 3.71
N GLU A 530 -37.63 6.72 3.28
CA GLU A 530 -38.40 6.18 2.15
C GLU A 530 -39.91 6.26 2.41
N ARG A 531 -40.36 5.83 3.59
CA ARG A 531 -41.77 5.97 4.02
C ARG A 531 -42.23 7.43 4.02
N ALA A 532 -41.37 8.36 4.43
CA ALA A 532 -41.67 9.79 4.43
C ALA A 532 -41.64 10.44 3.03
N ALA A 533 -40.89 9.87 2.09
CA ALA A 533 -40.77 10.38 0.72
C ALA A 533 -41.93 9.95 -0.20
N GLY A 534 -42.66 8.89 0.14
CA GLY A 534 -43.77 8.37 -0.67
C GLY A 534 -43.29 7.89 -2.04
N GLN A 535 -44.05 8.19 -3.11
CA GLN A 535 -43.71 7.82 -4.50
C GLN A 535 -42.92 8.89 -5.27
N ASP A 536 -42.40 9.93 -4.60
CA ASP A 536 -41.68 11.02 -5.27
C ASP A 536 -40.32 10.53 -5.83
N PRO A 537 -40.16 10.43 -7.17
CA PRO A 537 -38.99 9.81 -7.78
C PRO A 537 -37.70 10.59 -7.53
N VAL A 538 -37.77 11.91 -7.31
CA VAL A 538 -36.59 12.75 -7.06
C VAL A 538 -36.08 12.56 -5.63
N LYS A 539 -37.00 12.46 -4.65
CA LYS A 539 -36.65 12.19 -3.26
C LYS A 539 -36.18 10.76 -3.07
N LEU A 540 -36.84 9.79 -3.70
CA LEU A 540 -36.40 8.38 -3.70
C LEU A 540 -35.02 8.23 -4.34
N ALA A 541 -34.73 8.91 -5.45
CA ALA A 541 -33.38 8.92 -6.04
C ALA A 541 -32.33 9.55 -5.11
N LYS A 542 -32.69 10.59 -4.34
CA LYS A 542 -31.80 11.21 -3.35
C LYS A 542 -31.57 10.30 -2.13
N ILE A 543 -32.59 9.58 -1.67
CA ILE A 543 -32.51 8.63 -0.56
C ILE A 543 -31.72 7.39 -0.96
N ALA A 544 -31.91 6.87 -2.18
CA ALA A 544 -31.09 5.83 -2.75
C ALA A 544 -29.61 6.27 -2.87
N ARG A 545 -29.31 7.55 -3.11
CA ARG A 545 -27.93 8.05 -3.04
C ARG A 545 -27.38 8.12 -1.61
N LEU A 546 -28.23 8.35 -0.60
CA LEU A 546 -27.84 8.38 0.82
C LEU A 546 -27.62 6.97 1.38
N SER A 547 -28.41 5.97 0.98
CA SER A 547 -28.16 4.57 1.32
C SER A 547 -26.81 4.07 0.78
N ASN A 548 -26.35 4.65 -0.34
CA ASN A 548 -25.07 4.38 -1.01
C ASN A 548 -23.83 5.01 -0.34
N THR A 549 -23.98 5.62 0.84
CA THR A 549 -22.87 6.25 1.58
C THR A 549 -22.56 5.49 2.87
N THR A 550 -21.30 5.47 3.28
CA THR A 550 -20.91 4.86 4.56
C THR A 550 -21.79 5.43 5.68
N PRO A 551 -22.48 4.57 6.45
CA PRO A 551 -23.35 5.01 7.53
C PRO A 551 -22.66 6.03 8.43
N PRO A 552 -23.26 7.20 8.73
CA PRO A 552 -22.66 8.23 9.57
C PRO A 552 -22.14 7.71 10.92
N LEU A 553 -22.82 6.72 11.50
CA LEU A 553 -22.43 6.11 12.76
C LEU A 553 -21.16 5.24 12.66
N HIS A 554 -20.77 4.74 11.48
CA HIS A 554 -19.48 4.05 11.30
C HIS A 554 -18.30 5.04 11.33
N SER A 555 -18.47 6.26 10.83
CA SER A 555 -17.47 7.32 10.98
C SER A 555 -17.30 7.72 12.45
N VAL A 556 -18.41 7.76 13.20
CA VAL A 556 -18.43 7.98 14.64
C VAL A 556 -17.75 6.83 15.39
N GLU A 557 -18.08 5.58 15.08
CA GLU A 557 -17.46 4.38 15.64
C GLU A 557 -15.94 4.42 15.45
N SER A 558 -15.48 4.67 14.22
CA SER A 558 -14.04 4.77 13.90
C SER A 558 -13.36 5.89 14.68
N PHE A 559 -14.05 7.02 14.89
CA PHE A 559 -13.53 8.14 15.69
C PHE A 559 -13.48 7.79 17.18
N ILE A 560 -14.49 7.11 17.73
CA ILE A 560 -14.50 6.64 19.13
C ILE A 560 -13.37 5.62 19.37
N THR A 561 -13.18 4.65 18.47
CA THR A 561 -12.06 3.70 18.53
C THR A 561 -10.71 4.42 18.46
N ALA A 562 -10.61 5.50 17.69
CA ALA A 562 -9.40 6.30 17.66
C ALA A 562 -9.15 7.07 18.98
N LEU A 563 -10.22 7.47 19.70
CA LEU A 563 -10.10 8.16 20.99
C LEU A 563 -9.74 7.23 22.15
N THR A 564 -9.88 5.90 22.02
CA THR A 564 -9.44 4.93 23.03
C THR A 564 -7.93 4.65 22.98
N ALA A 565 -7.24 5.12 21.93
CA ALA A 565 -5.79 4.97 21.81
C ALA A 565 -5.04 5.80 22.87
N PRO A 566 -3.79 5.41 23.23
CA PRO A 566 -2.96 6.15 24.17
C PRO A 566 -2.79 7.63 23.78
N ASN A 567 -2.74 8.52 24.77
CA ASN A 567 -2.55 9.96 24.55
C ASN A 567 -1.27 10.31 23.80
N ASP A 568 -0.24 9.46 23.86
CA ASP A 568 1.01 9.65 23.13
C ASP A 568 0.87 9.33 21.63
N ASP A 569 -0.08 8.47 21.24
CA ASP A 569 -0.18 7.90 19.89
C ASP A 569 -0.93 8.77 18.88
N GLY A 570 -1.65 9.79 19.33
CA GLY A 570 -2.42 10.66 18.43
C GLY A 570 -2.88 11.97 19.03
N ARG A 571 -3.39 12.87 18.17
CA ARG A 571 -3.88 14.20 18.53
C ARG A 571 -5.25 14.44 17.89
N VAL A 572 -6.13 15.13 18.59
CA VAL A 572 -7.39 15.60 18.04
C VAL A 572 -7.26 17.05 17.64
N THR A 573 -7.57 17.37 16.39
CA THR A 573 -7.57 18.74 15.87
C THR A 573 -8.97 19.17 15.47
N LEU A 574 -9.36 20.38 15.87
CA LEU A 574 -10.59 21.03 15.39
C LEU A 574 -10.22 22.14 14.40
N SER A 575 -10.81 22.08 13.21
CA SER A 575 -10.54 23.06 12.16
C SER A 575 -11.81 23.37 11.35
N LEU A 576 -11.83 24.54 10.70
CA LEU A 576 -12.87 24.91 9.75
C LEU A 576 -12.44 24.51 8.34
N VAL A 577 -13.14 23.55 7.74
CA VAL A 577 -12.95 23.09 6.36
C VAL A 577 -14.23 23.40 5.59
N ASP A 578 -14.14 24.18 4.51
CA ASP A 578 -15.28 24.61 3.69
C ASP A 578 -16.45 25.22 4.49
N GLY A 579 -16.12 25.98 5.54
CA GLY A 579 -17.12 26.61 6.42
C GLY A 579 -17.85 25.64 7.35
N GLN A 580 -17.33 24.44 7.57
CA GLN A 580 -17.83 23.45 8.53
C GLN A 580 -16.74 23.04 9.50
N VAL A 581 -17.12 22.79 10.76
CA VAL A 581 -16.18 22.25 11.75
C VAL A 581 -15.90 20.78 11.44
N GLU A 582 -14.63 20.43 11.40
CA GLU A 582 -14.14 19.05 11.30
C GLU A 582 -13.33 18.71 12.55
N LEU A 583 -13.72 17.62 13.22
CA LEU A 583 -12.91 16.96 14.24
C LEU A 583 -12.07 15.90 13.53
N LYS A 584 -10.75 16.00 13.65
CA LYS A 584 -9.83 15.03 13.06
C LYS A 584 -8.95 14.43 14.15
N TYR A 585 -8.96 13.11 14.26
CA TYR A 585 -7.94 12.40 15.04
C TYR A 585 -6.79 12.05 14.11
N GLN A 586 -5.63 12.62 14.39
CA GLN A 586 -4.40 12.34 13.68
C GLN A 586 -3.56 11.35 14.48
N HIS A 587 -3.31 10.19 13.87
CA HIS A 587 -2.39 9.21 14.42
C HIS A 587 -0.93 9.64 14.16
N LEU A 588 -0.08 9.50 15.16
CA LEU A 588 1.33 9.94 15.14
C LEU A 588 2.31 8.77 15.26
N ASN A 589 1.90 7.63 15.82
CA ASN A 589 2.76 6.48 16.10
C ASN A 589 2.59 5.33 15.08
N PRO A 590 3.38 5.26 14.00
CA PRO A 590 3.19 4.21 12.99
C PRO A 590 3.58 2.81 13.51
N ALA A 591 4.36 2.69 14.59
CA ALA A 591 4.88 1.42 15.07
C ALA A 591 3.79 0.53 15.69
N THR A 592 2.76 1.10 16.31
CA THR A 592 1.74 0.31 17.04
C THR A 592 1.03 -0.70 16.13
N HIS A 593 0.52 -0.22 15.00
CA HIS A 593 -0.18 -1.06 14.02
C HIS A 593 0.76 -2.05 13.32
N PHE A 594 2.03 -1.68 13.16
CA PHE A 594 3.00 -2.51 12.47
C PHE A 594 3.59 -3.61 13.36
N ARG A 595 3.62 -3.38 14.67
CA ARG A 595 4.11 -4.33 15.66
C ARG A 595 3.38 -5.67 15.60
N ASP A 596 2.07 -5.65 15.41
CA ASP A 596 1.24 -6.86 15.24
C ASP A 596 1.61 -7.74 14.04
N VAL A 597 2.36 -7.18 13.07
CA VAL A 597 2.91 -7.94 11.93
C VAL A 597 4.32 -8.42 12.26
N VAL A 598 5.14 -7.54 12.84
CA VAL A 598 6.54 -7.79 13.15
C VAL A 598 6.72 -8.83 14.25
N ASP A 599 5.89 -8.82 15.29
CA ASP A 599 6.05 -9.73 16.43
C ASP A 599 5.59 -11.17 16.09
N VAL A 600 4.64 -11.32 15.17
CA VAL A 600 4.05 -12.61 14.79
C VAL A 600 4.78 -13.28 13.61
N ALA A 601 5.24 -12.50 12.64
CA ALA A 601 5.90 -13.03 11.45
C ALA A 601 7.30 -13.58 11.77
N ARG A 602 7.69 -14.65 11.06
CA ARG A 602 9.06 -15.20 11.13
C ARG A 602 10.10 -14.15 10.74
N SER A 603 9.87 -13.52 9.59
CA SER A 603 10.77 -12.53 9.00
C SER A 603 9.95 -11.49 8.24
N VAL A 604 10.31 -10.22 8.40
CA VAL A 604 9.67 -9.10 7.69
C VAL A 604 10.72 -8.39 6.84
N VAL A 605 10.45 -8.30 5.54
CA VAL A 605 11.36 -7.72 4.56
C VAL A 605 10.73 -6.44 4.03
N LEU A 606 11.32 -5.29 4.35
CA LEU A 606 10.94 -3.99 3.80
C LEU A 606 11.85 -3.66 2.63
N ALA A 607 11.34 -3.72 1.40
CA ALA A 607 12.11 -3.41 0.21
C ALA A 607 11.62 -2.13 -0.46
N GLY A 608 12.52 -1.26 -0.87
CA GLY A 608 12.17 -0.02 -1.58
C GLY A 608 13.31 0.54 -2.42
N GLY A 609 12.96 1.28 -3.47
CA GLY A 609 13.97 1.92 -4.35
C GLY A 609 14.64 3.15 -3.75
N THR A 610 14.01 3.76 -2.76
CA THR A 610 14.36 5.08 -2.21
C THR A 610 14.14 5.09 -0.69
N MET A 611 14.68 4.08 -0.01
CA MET A 611 14.57 3.95 1.45
C MET A 611 15.55 4.85 2.23
N SER A 612 16.47 5.54 1.53
CA SER A 612 17.42 6.44 2.18
C SER A 612 16.76 7.74 2.66
N PRO A 613 16.94 8.14 3.94
CA PRO A 613 17.79 7.50 4.95
C PRO A 613 17.08 6.35 5.72
N ILE A 614 17.71 5.17 5.76
CA ILE A 614 17.17 3.96 6.42
C ILE A 614 16.98 4.17 7.93
N SER A 615 17.80 5.03 8.57
CA SER A 615 17.69 5.36 10.00
C SER A 615 16.31 5.90 10.38
N ASP A 616 15.66 6.64 9.48
CA ASP A 616 14.32 7.19 9.70
C ASP A 616 13.28 6.07 9.85
N VAL A 617 13.37 5.05 8.99
CA VAL A 617 12.49 3.88 9.01
C VAL A 617 12.71 3.06 10.29
N VAL A 618 13.98 2.87 10.67
CA VAL A 618 14.35 2.16 11.92
C VAL A 618 13.79 2.88 13.14
N ASN A 619 14.02 4.18 13.25
CA ASN A 619 13.61 4.97 14.42
C ASN A 619 12.09 5.09 14.55
N GLN A 620 11.35 5.16 13.43
CA GLN A 620 9.90 5.31 13.47
C GLN A 620 9.13 3.99 13.63
N LEU A 621 9.60 2.88 13.03
CA LEU A 621 8.86 1.61 13.02
C LEU A 621 9.41 0.58 14.01
N PHE A 622 10.71 0.62 14.32
CA PHE A 622 11.42 -0.46 15.03
C PHE A 622 12.19 0.03 16.26
N SER A 623 11.77 1.14 16.87
CA SER A 623 12.42 1.73 18.04
C SER A 623 12.50 0.77 19.24
N THR A 624 11.58 -0.19 19.35
CA THR A 624 11.52 -1.20 20.41
C THR A 624 12.17 -2.52 20.04
N LEU A 625 12.63 -2.70 18.79
CA LEU A 625 13.17 -3.96 18.31
C LEU A 625 14.67 -4.07 18.66
N PRO A 626 15.16 -5.23 19.17
CA PRO A 626 16.58 -5.45 19.38
C PRO A 626 17.38 -5.31 18.08
N SER A 627 18.57 -4.68 18.17
CA SER A 627 19.41 -4.44 16.99
C SER A 627 19.88 -5.73 16.30
N GLU A 628 19.96 -6.85 17.02
CA GLU A 628 20.31 -8.17 16.47
C GLU A 628 19.27 -8.72 15.49
N ARG A 629 17.99 -8.35 15.71
CA ARG A 629 16.87 -8.72 14.84
C ARG A 629 16.81 -7.80 13.61
N LEU A 630 17.49 -6.66 13.60
CA LEU A 630 17.53 -5.75 12.47
C LEU A 630 18.67 -6.12 11.51
N SER A 631 18.34 -6.14 10.22
CA SER A 631 19.32 -6.31 9.14
C SER A 631 19.08 -5.22 8.10
N THR A 632 20.13 -4.55 7.64
CA THR A 632 20.00 -3.50 6.61
C THR A 632 20.89 -3.82 5.43
N PHE A 633 20.40 -3.55 4.23
CA PHE A 633 21.13 -3.74 2.98
C PHE A 633 20.83 -2.57 2.05
N SER A 634 21.87 -2.01 1.42
CA SER A 634 21.72 -0.95 0.43
C SER A 634 22.53 -1.34 -0.80
N CYS A 635 21.82 -1.64 -1.90
CA CYS A 635 22.43 -1.94 -3.17
C CYS A 635 23.08 -0.67 -3.75
N GLY A 636 24.27 -0.83 -4.33
CA GLY A 636 24.76 0.13 -5.31
C GLY A 636 23.84 0.21 -6.54
N HIS A 637 24.12 1.17 -7.42
CA HIS A 637 23.44 1.24 -8.71
C HIS A 637 24.20 0.42 -9.77
N ILE A 638 23.49 -0.21 -10.71
CA ILE A 638 24.10 -1.01 -11.80
C ILE A 638 24.85 -0.14 -12.83
N ILE A 639 24.64 1.17 -12.78
CA ILE A 639 25.05 2.04 -13.87
C ILE A 639 26.46 2.53 -13.63
N PRO A 640 27.31 2.55 -14.68
CA PRO A 640 28.64 3.12 -14.57
C PRO A 640 28.57 4.57 -14.07
N SER A 641 29.45 4.97 -13.17
CA SER A 641 29.52 6.35 -12.66
C SER A 641 29.59 7.39 -13.78
N ALA A 642 30.22 7.04 -14.91
CA ALA A 642 30.29 7.89 -16.08
C ALA A 642 28.92 8.21 -16.73
N ASN A 643 27.88 7.39 -16.53
CA ASN A 643 26.56 7.52 -17.16
C ASN A 643 25.63 8.48 -16.41
N LEU A 644 25.98 8.89 -15.20
CA LEU A 644 25.23 9.88 -14.45
C LEU A 644 26.11 11.07 -14.10
N GLN A 645 25.72 12.26 -14.58
CA GLN A 645 26.32 13.51 -14.14
C GLN A 645 25.38 14.23 -13.17
N THR A 646 25.75 14.33 -11.90
CA THR A 646 24.97 15.07 -10.90
C THR A 646 25.65 16.40 -10.58
N LEU A 647 24.92 17.51 -10.74
CA LEU A 647 25.41 18.86 -10.52
C LEU A 647 24.51 19.62 -9.54
N VAL A 648 25.13 20.31 -8.57
CA VAL A 648 24.44 21.28 -7.72
C VAL A 648 24.71 22.68 -8.23
N LEU A 649 23.65 23.42 -8.57
CA LEU A 649 23.69 24.79 -9.04
C LEU A 649 23.32 25.76 -7.90
N LYS A 650 24.33 26.49 -7.39
CA LYS A 650 24.17 27.46 -6.30
C LYS A 650 23.76 28.85 -6.80
N LYS A 651 24.29 29.27 -7.95
CA LYS A 651 24.18 30.64 -8.46
C LYS A 651 23.60 30.70 -9.86
N GLY A 652 22.77 31.70 -10.13
CA GLY A 652 22.20 31.97 -11.44
C GLY A 652 23.20 32.58 -12.42
N PRO A 653 22.82 32.77 -13.70
CA PRO A 653 23.69 33.35 -14.73
C PRO A 653 24.16 34.78 -14.42
N ARG A 654 23.36 35.54 -13.65
CA ARG A 654 23.70 36.89 -13.21
C ARG A 654 24.47 36.93 -11.88
N GLY A 655 24.78 35.77 -11.30
CA GLY A 655 25.52 35.63 -10.05
C GLY A 655 24.67 35.66 -8.78
N GLY A 656 23.34 35.82 -8.88
CA GLY A 656 22.42 35.73 -7.74
C GLY A 656 22.39 34.34 -7.13
N ASP A 657 22.18 34.25 -5.81
CA ASP A 657 22.06 32.98 -5.11
C ASP A 657 20.67 32.36 -5.34
N LEU A 658 20.64 31.13 -5.83
CA LEU A 658 19.41 30.39 -6.09
C LEU A 658 18.95 29.67 -4.82
N GLN A 659 18.07 30.32 -4.06
CA GLN A 659 17.42 29.73 -2.89
C GLN A 659 15.90 29.85 -3.01
N PHE A 660 15.21 28.70 -2.98
CA PHE A 660 13.75 28.64 -3.16
C PHE A 660 13.03 28.43 -1.82
N LYS A 661 13.35 29.27 -0.83
CA LYS A 661 12.61 29.35 0.44
C LYS A 661 11.23 29.97 0.20
N TYR A 662 10.24 29.66 1.04
CA TYR A 662 8.86 30.12 0.86
C TYR A 662 8.76 31.64 0.65
N GLU A 663 9.45 32.42 1.48
CA GLU A 663 9.51 33.90 1.40
C GLU A 663 10.12 34.42 0.10
N GLN A 664 11.07 33.67 -0.47
CA GLN A 664 11.84 34.08 -1.65
C GLN A 664 11.18 33.62 -2.96
N ARG A 665 10.23 32.66 -2.91
CA ARG A 665 9.54 32.14 -4.11
C ARG A 665 8.68 33.19 -4.83
N GLY A 666 8.26 34.25 -4.14
CA GLY A 666 7.54 35.38 -4.75
C GLY A 666 8.47 36.42 -5.42
N ASN A 667 9.79 36.30 -5.24
CA ASN A 667 10.73 37.28 -5.77
C ASN A 667 10.90 37.11 -7.29
N GLN A 668 10.45 38.11 -8.04
CA GLN A 668 10.52 38.14 -9.50
C GLN A 668 11.95 38.04 -10.06
N ALA A 669 12.96 38.53 -9.32
CA ALA A 669 14.35 38.42 -9.74
C ALA A 669 14.83 36.96 -9.77
N ILE A 670 14.48 36.17 -8.76
CA ILE A 670 14.84 34.74 -8.67
C ILE A 670 14.09 33.93 -9.74
N ILE A 671 12.81 34.25 -9.97
CA ILE A 671 12.01 33.61 -11.04
C ILE A 671 12.60 33.91 -12.43
N ALA A 672 13.05 35.15 -12.65
CA ALA A 672 13.71 35.54 -13.89
C ALA A 672 15.07 34.83 -14.06
N GLU A 673 15.89 34.76 -13.01
CA GLU A 673 17.15 34.01 -13.05
C GLU A 673 16.93 32.52 -13.34
N LEU A 674 15.96 31.88 -12.68
CA LEU A 674 15.57 30.50 -12.93
C LEU A 674 15.13 30.29 -14.39
N GLY A 675 14.36 31.22 -14.95
CA GLY A 675 13.96 31.18 -16.35
C GLY A 675 15.16 31.24 -17.30
N GLN A 676 16.20 32.02 -16.98
CA GLN A 676 17.44 32.06 -17.75
C GLN A 676 18.27 30.77 -17.60
N VAL A 677 18.31 30.18 -16.40
CA VAL A 677 18.94 28.86 -16.18
C VAL A 677 18.29 27.84 -17.11
N LEU A 678 16.95 27.73 -17.07
CA LEU A 678 16.22 26.77 -17.89
C LEU A 678 16.37 27.04 -19.40
N ALA A 679 16.38 28.31 -19.83
CA ALA A 679 16.58 28.66 -21.24
C ALA A 679 17.90 28.12 -21.80
N ASN A 680 18.97 28.21 -21.00
CA ASN A 680 20.29 27.69 -21.37
C ASN A 680 20.33 26.15 -21.34
N LEU A 681 19.70 25.53 -20.34
CA LEU A 681 19.62 24.07 -20.25
C LEU A 681 18.84 23.47 -21.42
N VAL A 682 17.70 24.07 -21.79
CA VAL A 682 16.86 23.64 -22.93
C VAL A 682 17.64 23.62 -24.25
N ASN A 683 18.64 24.49 -24.42
CA ASN A 683 19.49 24.51 -25.62
C ASN A 683 20.51 23.36 -25.67
N ILE A 684 20.94 22.83 -24.53
CA ILE A 684 22.03 21.85 -24.44
C ILE A 684 21.50 20.43 -24.27
N VAL A 685 20.41 20.26 -23.52
CA VAL A 685 19.84 18.95 -23.21
C VAL A 685 19.19 18.35 -24.46
N PRO A 686 19.59 17.15 -24.91
CA PRO A 686 18.94 16.45 -26.01
C PRO A 686 17.60 15.82 -25.58
N ALA A 687 16.71 15.54 -26.54
CA ALA A 687 15.48 14.78 -26.32
C ALA A 687 14.61 15.32 -25.15
N GLY A 688 14.21 14.45 -24.22
CA GLY A 688 13.35 14.77 -23.07
C GLY A 688 14.09 15.44 -21.91
N MET A 689 13.53 16.55 -21.43
CA MET A 689 13.93 17.23 -20.19
C MET A 689 12.73 17.27 -19.23
N VAL A 690 12.92 16.83 -17.99
CA VAL A 690 11.88 16.87 -16.94
C VAL A 690 12.32 17.82 -15.84
N VAL A 691 11.44 18.76 -15.50
CA VAL A 691 11.69 19.79 -14.49
C VAL A 691 10.68 19.64 -13.37
N PHE A 692 11.16 19.29 -12.19
CA PHE A 692 10.34 19.13 -10.99
C PHE A 692 10.35 20.40 -10.15
N LEU A 693 9.15 20.87 -9.80
CA LEU A 693 8.91 22.03 -8.96
C LEU A 693 8.33 21.59 -7.60
N PRO A 694 8.54 22.38 -6.53
CA PRO A 694 8.15 21.99 -5.17
C PRO A 694 6.65 22.02 -4.91
N SER A 695 5.84 22.67 -5.76
CA SER A 695 4.38 22.81 -5.56
C SER A 695 3.67 23.33 -6.80
N TYR A 696 2.39 22.99 -6.98
CA TYR A 696 1.53 23.53 -8.05
C TYR A 696 1.38 25.06 -8.00
N SER A 697 1.32 25.66 -6.81
CA SER A 697 1.24 27.12 -6.66
C SER A 697 2.47 27.82 -7.23
N PHE A 698 3.66 27.29 -6.93
CA PHE A 698 4.91 27.80 -7.50
C PHE A 698 4.99 27.56 -9.01
N LEU A 699 4.55 26.39 -9.51
CA LEU A 699 4.47 26.10 -10.94
C LEU A 699 3.59 27.11 -11.69
N ASN A 700 2.42 27.44 -11.15
CA ASN A 700 1.54 28.44 -11.74
C ASN A 700 2.20 29.83 -11.71
N ALA A 701 2.82 30.21 -10.59
CA ALA A 701 3.48 31.50 -10.45
C ALA A 701 4.63 31.69 -11.48
N VAL A 702 5.49 30.69 -11.66
CA VAL A 702 6.58 30.78 -12.64
C VAL A 702 6.06 30.76 -14.08
N THR A 703 5.01 29.98 -14.36
CA THR A 703 4.41 29.90 -15.70
C THR A 703 3.85 31.26 -16.12
N ILE A 704 3.08 31.91 -15.24
CA ILE A 704 2.53 33.26 -15.48
C ILE A 704 3.66 34.27 -15.72
N ALA A 705 4.70 34.26 -14.89
CA ALA A 705 5.83 35.19 -15.02
C ALA A 705 6.63 34.97 -16.31
N TRP A 706 6.82 33.71 -16.74
CA TRP A 706 7.54 33.38 -17.97
C TRP A 706 6.73 33.61 -19.24
N GLU A 707 5.40 33.51 -19.18
CA GLU A 707 4.52 33.94 -20.27
C GLU A 707 4.58 35.47 -20.44
N GLY A 708 4.43 36.23 -19.35
CA GLY A 708 4.48 37.69 -19.39
C GLY A 708 5.82 38.28 -19.83
N SER A 709 6.92 37.58 -19.57
CA SER A 709 8.29 38.00 -19.99
C SER A 709 8.72 37.46 -21.36
N GLY A 710 7.90 36.65 -22.04
CA GLY A 710 8.23 36.01 -23.31
C GLY A 710 9.28 34.88 -23.23
N LEU A 711 9.73 34.51 -22.03
CA LEU A 711 10.66 33.39 -21.81
C LEU A 711 10.03 32.04 -22.21
N MET A 712 8.74 31.87 -21.96
CA MET A 712 8.01 30.66 -22.37
C MET A 712 8.05 30.46 -23.89
N GLY A 713 8.03 31.54 -24.67
CA GLY A 713 8.20 31.49 -26.13
C GLY A 713 9.57 30.96 -26.54
N LYS A 714 10.64 31.31 -25.80
CA LYS A 714 11.99 30.77 -26.02
C LYS A 714 12.10 29.28 -25.70
N PHE A 715 11.31 28.78 -24.74
CA PHE A 715 11.25 27.35 -24.48
C PHE A 715 10.54 26.62 -25.62
N ARG A 716 9.37 27.14 -26.03
CA ARG A 716 8.54 26.57 -27.10
C ARG A 716 9.21 26.52 -28.47
N SER A 717 10.11 27.48 -28.76
CA SER A 717 10.87 27.48 -30.02
C SER A 717 11.93 26.36 -30.09
N LYS A 718 12.36 25.81 -28.96
CA LYS A 718 13.38 24.75 -28.89
C LYS A 718 12.81 23.39 -28.56
N LYS A 719 11.83 23.33 -27.65
CA LYS A 719 11.20 22.09 -27.18
C LYS A 719 9.69 22.27 -27.04
N LYS A 720 8.92 21.22 -27.34
CA LYS A 720 7.48 21.22 -27.03
C LYS A 720 7.30 21.17 -25.51
N VAL A 721 6.54 22.13 -24.95
CA VAL A 721 6.37 22.28 -23.50
C VAL A 721 5.07 21.63 -23.04
N PHE A 722 5.16 20.83 -21.98
CA PHE A 722 4.06 20.19 -21.29
C PHE A 722 4.10 20.53 -19.81
N SER A 723 2.95 20.51 -19.15
CA SER A 723 2.82 20.75 -17.71
C SER A 723 1.91 19.71 -17.09
N GLU A 724 2.24 19.27 -15.88
CA GLU A 724 1.40 18.36 -15.11
C GLU A 724 0.05 19.04 -14.77
N PRO A 725 -1.09 18.39 -15.08
CA PRO A 725 -2.40 18.87 -14.69
C PRO A 725 -2.66 18.55 -13.21
N GLN A 726 -3.48 19.36 -12.55
CA GLN A 726 -3.94 19.03 -11.18
C GLN A 726 -4.88 17.81 -11.16
N ASP A 727 -5.60 17.59 -12.26
CA ASP A 727 -6.50 16.45 -12.42
C ASP A 727 -5.74 15.17 -12.81
N SER A 728 -5.83 14.15 -11.95
CA SER A 728 -5.16 12.87 -12.09
C SER A 728 -5.60 12.07 -13.33
N ALA A 729 -6.79 12.34 -13.89
CA ALA A 729 -7.30 11.62 -15.06
C ALA A 729 -6.55 12.00 -16.35
N GLN A 730 -6.05 13.24 -16.44
CA GLN A 730 -5.40 13.78 -17.65
C GLN A 730 -3.90 13.51 -17.70
N VAL A 731 -3.33 12.97 -16.62
CA VAL A 731 -1.89 12.72 -16.49
C VAL A 731 -1.39 11.71 -17.53
N GLU A 732 -2.15 10.64 -17.78
CA GLU A 732 -1.75 9.58 -18.73
C GLU A 732 -1.81 10.03 -20.19
N SER A 733 -2.74 10.91 -20.56
CA SER A 733 -2.78 11.48 -21.91
C SER A 733 -1.59 12.39 -22.17
N ILE A 734 -1.27 13.28 -21.22
CA ILE A 734 -0.15 14.23 -21.38
C ILE A 734 1.19 13.51 -21.50
N LEU A 735 1.39 12.39 -20.80
CA LEU A 735 2.60 11.58 -20.94
C LEU A 735 2.72 10.89 -22.29
N ARG A 736 1.61 10.37 -22.81
CA ARG A 736 1.61 9.79 -24.17
C ARG A 736 1.97 10.86 -25.19
N ASP A 737 1.42 12.06 -25.06
CA ASP A 737 1.72 13.18 -25.95
C ASP A 737 3.17 13.66 -25.81
N TYR A 738 3.71 13.65 -24.58
CA TYR A 738 5.11 13.96 -24.29
C TYR A 738 6.05 12.96 -24.94
N ALA A 739 5.80 11.66 -24.76
CA ALA A 739 6.59 10.59 -25.36
C ALA A 739 6.55 10.64 -26.89
N ALA A 740 5.36 10.86 -27.47
CA ALA A 740 5.17 11.00 -28.91
C ALA A 740 5.94 12.20 -29.47
N ALA A 741 5.96 13.34 -28.75
CA ALA A 741 6.70 14.52 -29.17
C ALA A 741 8.22 14.30 -29.21
N ILE A 742 8.77 13.51 -28.29
CA ILE A 742 10.20 13.16 -28.29
C ILE A 742 10.53 12.23 -29.44
N GLN A 743 9.73 11.18 -29.65
CA GLN A 743 9.92 10.24 -30.75
C GLN A 743 9.82 10.93 -32.12
N ALA A 744 8.85 11.82 -32.29
CA ALA A 744 8.72 12.63 -33.51
C ALA A 744 9.98 13.48 -33.75
N ALA A 745 10.50 14.14 -32.72
CA ALA A 745 11.72 14.96 -32.82
C ALA A 745 12.96 14.13 -33.22
N ASN A 746 13.09 12.90 -32.70
CA ASN A 746 14.19 12.00 -33.04
C ASN A 746 14.10 11.51 -34.51
N ASN A 747 12.89 11.17 -34.99
CA ASN A 747 12.64 10.68 -36.35
C ASN A 747 12.72 11.79 -37.42
N SER A 748 12.48 13.05 -37.03
CA SER A 748 12.55 14.23 -37.92
C SER A 748 13.98 14.55 -38.40
N SER A 749 14.98 13.78 -37.98
CA SER A 749 16.36 13.89 -38.45
C SER A 749 16.56 13.34 -39.88
N ALA A 750 15.56 12.67 -40.48
CA ALA A 750 15.72 12.02 -41.79
C ALA A 750 15.09 12.76 -43.00
N THR A 751 13.86 13.29 -42.95
CA THR A 751 13.20 13.79 -44.18
C THR A 751 11.98 14.68 -43.92
N SER A 752 12.15 16.01 -43.84
CA SER A 752 11.19 17.01 -44.37
C SER A 752 11.62 18.44 -44.00
N SER A 753 11.73 19.27 -45.04
CA SER A 753 11.99 20.70 -44.97
C SER A 753 10.69 21.47 -44.79
N GLY A 754 10.40 21.97 -43.58
CA GLY A 754 9.26 22.88 -43.40
C GLY A 754 8.86 23.20 -41.96
N ASP A 755 8.89 22.23 -41.04
CA ASP A 755 8.51 22.47 -39.64
C ASP A 755 9.74 22.78 -38.77
N GLU A 756 9.61 23.80 -37.90
CA GLU A 756 10.65 24.23 -36.97
C GLU A 756 11.32 23.02 -36.27
N LYS A 757 12.62 22.80 -36.51
CA LYS A 757 13.41 21.72 -35.88
C LYS A 757 13.40 21.84 -34.36
N ARG A 758 12.45 21.19 -33.69
CA ARG A 758 12.38 21.07 -32.23
C ARG A 758 13.26 19.92 -31.76
N ASN A 759 14.13 20.18 -30.79
CA ASN A 759 15.07 19.20 -30.23
C ASN A 759 14.45 18.47 -29.03
N GLY A 760 13.28 17.87 -29.20
CA GLY A 760 12.56 17.11 -28.16
C GLY A 760 11.53 17.91 -27.37
N ALA A 761 11.28 17.51 -26.11
CA ALA A 761 10.19 18.01 -25.28
C ALA A 761 10.64 18.35 -23.84
N LEU A 762 9.92 19.30 -23.23
CA LEU A 762 10.10 19.77 -21.86
C LEU A 762 8.83 19.47 -21.06
N LEU A 763 8.97 18.82 -19.91
CA LEU A 763 7.86 18.52 -19.01
C LEU A 763 8.07 19.19 -17.66
N PHE A 764 7.13 20.06 -17.26
CA PHE A 764 7.05 20.58 -15.91
C PHE A 764 6.18 19.66 -15.05
N ALA A 765 6.73 19.19 -13.94
CA ALA A 765 6.07 18.29 -13.00
C ALA A 765 6.22 18.80 -11.56
N VAL A 766 5.43 18.28 -10.64
CA VAL A 766 5.46 18.65 -9.21
C VAL A 766 5.98 17.49 -8.37
N ILE A 767 6.91 17.78 -7.45
CA ILE A 767 7.43 16.79 -6.51
C ILE A 767 6.33 16.35 -5.54
N GLY A 768 6.13 15.04 -5.40
CA GLY A 768 5.06 14.45 -4.58
C GLY A 768 3.71 14.35 -5.29
N ALA A 769 3.60 14.76 -6.56
CA ALA A 769 2.41 14.55 -7.39
C ALA A 769 2.47 13.24 -8.18
N LYS A 770 1.41 12.93 -8.95
CA LYS A 770 1.20 11.63 -9.61
C LYS A 770 2.35 11.27 -10.58
N LEU A 771 2.87 12.25 -11.34
CA LEU A 771 4.02 12.03 -12.23
C LEU A 771 5.31 11.65 -11.48
N SER A 772 5.48 12.17 -10.27
CA SER A 772 6.64 11.91 -9.42
C SER A 772 6.54 10.66 -8.55
N GLU A 773 5.39 9.96 -8.58
CA GLU A 773 5.10 8.79 -7.73
C GLU A 773 4.89 7.48 -8.52
N GLY A 774 4.27 7.53 -9.71
CA GLY A 774 3.80 6.33 -10.41
C GLY A 774 4.43 5.98 -11.76
N LEU A 775 5.31 6.83 -12.33
CA LEU A 775 5.69 6.73 -13.74
C LEU A 775 7.21 6.67 -13.97
N ASN A 776 7.60 5.99 -15.05
CA ASN A 776 8.99 5.70 -15.41
C ASN A 776 9.40 6.54 -16.63
N PHE A 777 10.51 7.27 -16.54
CA PHE A 777 11.09 7.98 -17.68
C PHE A 777 12.28 7.19 -18.20
N THR A 778 12.01 6.24 -19.11
CA THR A 778 13.04 5.41 -19.73
C THR A 778 13.72 6.15 -20.87
N ASP A 779 15.04 6.02 -20.95
CA ASP A 779 15.82 6.47 -22.08
C ASP A 779 15.61 7.96 -22.44
N ASP A 780 15.22 8.23 -23.69
CA ASP A 780 15.12 9.57 -24.25
C ASP A 780 13.98 10.39 -23.64
N LEU A 781 13.11 9.75 -22.86
CA LEU A 781 12.08 10.43 -22.09
C LEU A 781 12.65 11.36 -21.01
N ALA A 782 13.85 11.12 -20.48
CA ALA A 782 14.48 12.01 -19.51
C ALA A 782 16.01 11.97 -19.53
N ARG A 783 16.63 12.70 -20.48
CA ARG A 783 18.09 12.89 -20.52
C ARG A 783 18.61 13.93 -19.53
N ALA A 784 17.72 14.81 -19.07
CA ALA A 784 17.96 15.64 -17.89
C ALA A 784 16.76 15.63 -16.95
N VAL A 785 17.07 15.48 -15.66
CA VAL A 785 16.15 15.78 -14.57
C VAL A 785 16.64 17.01 -13.84
N VAL A 786 15.79 18.03 -13.76
CA VAL A 786 16.07 19.25 -13.01
C VAL A 786 15.16 19.29 -11.79
N ILE A 787 15.75 19.33 -10.59
CA ILE A 787 15.01 19.50 -9.34
C ILE A 787 15.15 20.95 -8.90
N ILE A 788 14.05 21.70 -8.90
CA ILE A 788 14.05 23.11 -8.49
C ILE A 788 13.65 23.20 -7.02
N GLY A 789 14.53 23.76 -6.19
CA GLY A 789 14.27 23.94 -4.77
C GLY A 789 14.19 22.64 -3.97
N LEU A 790 13.73 22.77 -2.74
CA LEU A 790 13.46 21.67 -1.81
C LEU A 790 11.96 21.70 -1.46
N PRO A 791 11.22 20.58 -1.64
CA PRO A 791 9.78 20.47 -1.35
C PRO A 791 9.51 20.33 0.15
N PHE A 792 9.99 21.29 0.93
CA PHE A 792 9.74 21.34 2.36
C PHE A 792 8.25 21.54 2.64
N ALA A 793 7.70 20.69 3.51
CA ALA A 793 6.33 20.80 3.97
C ALA A 793 6.12 22.07 4.80
N ASN A 794 4.88 22.55 4.88
CA ASN A 794 4.56 23.79 5.60
C ASN A 794 4.69 23.57 7.13
N LEU A 795 5.64 24.24 7.77
CA LEU A 795 5.83 24.21 9.22
C LEU A 795 4.65 24.86 9.99
N ALA A 796 3.85 25.70 9.34
CA ALA A 796 2.64 26.24 9.94
C ALA A 796 1.51 25.20 10.02
N SER A 797 1.64 24.05 9.33
CA SER A 797 0.62 23.01 9.42
C SER A 797 0.60 22.39 10.82
N PRO A 798 -0.57 22.34 11.49
CA PRO A 798 -0.69 21.78 12.83
C PRO A 798 -0.27 20.30 12.84
N GLU A 799 -0.55 19.60 11.76
CA GLU A 799 -0.25 18.17 11.61
C GLU A 799 1.24 17.85 11.66
N LEU A 800 2.05 18.65 10.96
CA LEU A 800 3.49 18.48 10.95
C LEU A 800 4.11 18.89 12.27
N ARG A 801 3.62 19.98 12.88
CA ARG A 801 4.09 20.45 14.19
C ARG A 801 3.89 19.37 15.26
N GLU A 802 2.72 18.76 15.31
CA GLU A 802 2.47 17.68 16.28
C GLU A 802 3.30 16.44 16.00
N ARG A 803 3.53 16.10 14.72
CA ARG A 803 4.44 15.00 14.36
C ARG A 803 5.88 15.28 14.80
N MET A 804 6.36 16.51 14.60
CA MET A 804 7.68 16.96 15.06
C MET A 804 7.78 16.93 16.59
N ASN A 805 6.76 17.43 17.30
CA ASN A 805 6.68 17.38 18.76
C ASN A 805 6.70 15.95 19.28
N TYR A 806 5.99 15.03 18.62
CA TYR A 806 5.97 13.61 18.96
C TYR A 806 7.34 12.94 18.81
N VAL A 807 8.02 13.13 17.68
CA VAL A 807 9.37 12.56 17.46
C VAL A 807 10.38 13.12 18.47
N ASN A 808 10.29 14.41 18.81
CA ASN A 808 11.14 15.00 19.84
C ASN A 808 10.89 14.40 21.23
N ARG A 809 9.63 14.15 21.61
CA ARG A 809 9.32 13.48 22.88
C ARG A 809 9.86 12.06 22.94
N ILE A 810 9.76 11.29 21.87
CA ILE A 810 10.28 9.92 21.82
C ILE A 810 11.80 9.89 21.92
N SER A 811 12.46 10.83 21.23
CA SER A 811 13.92 10.92 21.23
C SER A 811 14.49 11.32 22.60
N GLN A 812 13.67 11.88 23.48
CA GLN A 812 14.03 12.19 24.87
C GLN A 812 13.80 11.00 25.84
N LYS A 813 13.11 9.93 25.41
CA LYS A 813 12.88 8.75 26.27
C LYS A 813 14.17 7.90 26.33
N PRO A 814 14.63 7.48 27.53
CA PRO A 814 15.93 6.81 27.74
C PRO A 814 16.04 5.40 27.15
N ALA A 815 14.95 4.84 26.60
CA ALA A 815 14.93 3.52 25.96
C ALA A 815 15.26 3.55 24.44
N SER A 816 15.51 4.73 23.85
CA SER A 816 15.88 4.85 22.43
C SER A 816 17.39 4.72 22.24
N VAL A 817 17.85 3.49 21.99
CA VAL A 817 19.27 3.08 22.05
C VAL A 817 20.16 3.70 20.95
N ASN A 818 19.62 4.35 19.91
CA ASN A 818 20.39 4.65 18.69
C ASN A 818 20.40 6.11 18.21
N ILE A 819 20.03 7.09 19.04
CA ILE A 819 20.05 8.51 18.63
C ILE A 819 21.29 9.19 19.22
N ALA A 820 22.21 9.62 18.35
CA ALA A 820 23.38 10.38 18.75
C ALA A 820 22.96 11.66 19.51
N PRO A 821 23.50 11.92 20.71
CA PRO A 821 23.13 13.09 21.50
C PRO A 821 23.48 14.37 20.74
N GLY A 822 22.50 15.26 20.54
CA GLY A 822 22.71 16.62 20.00
C GLY A 822 22.14 16.93 18.61
N LYS A 823 21.47 15.98 17.93
CA LYS A 823 20.68 16.29 16.72
C LYS A 823 19.19 16.44 17.06
N ASP A 824 18.58 17.54 16.65
CA ASP A 824 17.12 17.74 16.77
C ASP A 824 16.38 16.76 15.84
N ALA A 825 15.86 15.68 16.41
CA ALA A 825 15.20 14.59 15.69
C ALA A 825 14.00 15.08 14.87
N ALA A 826 13.31 16.13 15.31
CA ALA A 826 12.27 16.78 14.53
C ALA A 826 12.81 17.46 13.27
N THR A 827 13.91 18.19 13.36
CA THR A 827 14.57 18.78 12.18
C THR A 827 15.03 17.67 11.22
N GLU A 828 15.56 16.57 11.75
CA GLU A 828 15.97 15.42 10.93
C GLU A 828 14.78 14.80 10.18
N LEU A 829 13.66 14.53 10.86
CA LEU A 829 12.41 14.07 10.24
C LEU A 829 11.96 15.01 9.12
N TYR A 830 11.92 16.32 9.41
CA TYR A 830 11.44 17.33 8.47
C TYR A 830 12.25 17.33 7.15
N GLU A 831 13.56 17.18 7.26
CA GLU A 831 14.45 17.06 6.12
C GLU A 831 14.36 15.71 5.42
N ASN A 832 14.20 14.61 6.16
CA ASN A 832 14.08 13.27 5.59
C ASN A 832 12.80 13.18 4.75
N MET A 833 11.68 13.72 5.23
CA MET A 833 10.45 13.83 4.46
C MET A 833 10.66 14.58 3.13
N CYS A 834 11.43 15.67 3.16
CA CYS A 834 11.76 16.45 1.97
C CYS A 834 12.63 15.64 0.98
N MET A 835 13.70 15.01 1.48
CA MET A 835 14.64 14.27 0.66
C MET A 835 14.07 12.96 0.12
N ASN A 836 13.16 12.30 0.84
CA ASN A 836 12.46 11.11 0.34
C ASN A 836 11.67 11.45 -0.93
N ALA A 837 10.96 12.58 -0.95
CA ALA A 837 10.20 13.02 -2.13
C ALA A 837 11.11 13.42 -3.31
N VAL A 838 12.27 14.03 -3.01
CA VAL A 838 13.30 14.36 -4.02
C VAL A 838 13.91 13.07 -4.60
N ASN A 839 14.33 12.14 -3.75
CA ASN A 839 14.94 10.87 -4.15
C ASN A 839 13.99 10.03 -5.00
N GLN A 840 12.69 10.02 -4.68
CA GLN A 840 11.65 9.39 -5.50
C GLN A 840 11.54 10.01 -6.90
N SER A 841 11.62 11.33 -7.01
CA SER A 841 11.61 12.02 -8.32
C SER A 841 12.87 11.70 -9.12
N ILE A 842 14.04 11.66 -8.47
CA ILE A 842 15.34 11.39 -9.10
C ILE A 842 15.43 9.95 -9.61
N GLY A 843 15.00 8.99 -8.80
CA GLY A 843 15.02 7.55 -9.12
C GLY A 843 14.11 7.15 -10.28
N ARG A 844 13.61 8.09 -11.11
CA ARG A 844 12.75 7.83 -12.26
C ARG A 844 13.41 7.87 -13.62
N ALA A 845 14.50 8.62 -13.75
CA ALA A 845 15.14 8.86 -15.05
C ALA A 845 16.16 7.80 -15.45
N ILE A 846 16.39 6.82 -14.59
CA ILE A 846 17.49 5.88 -14.73
C ILE A 846 16.96 4.46 -14.52
N ARG A 847 17.09 3.60 -15.52
CA ARG A 847 16.35 2.32 -15.54
C ARG A 847 17.15 1.07 -15.85
N HIS A 848 18.23 1.14 -16.62
CA HIS A 848 19.04 -0.05 -16.92
C HIS A 848 20.53 0.29 -17.05
N LYS A 849 21.38 -0.73 -17.06
CA LYS A 849 22.85 -0.57 -17.08
C LYS A 849 23.39 0.37 -18.16
N ASN A 850 22.73 0.41 -19.32
CA ASN A 850 23.13 1.23 -20.47
C ASN A 850 22.51 2.64 -20.48
N ASP A 851 21.64 2.94 -19.51
CA ASP A 851 20.94 4.22 -19.46
C ASP A 851 21.86 5.32 -18.94
N TRP A 852 21.55 6.57 -19.27
CA TRP A 852 22.34 7.72 -18.88
C TRP A 852 21.49 8.98 -18.80
N ALA A 853 21.78 9.83 -17.81
CA ALA A 853 21.08 11.08 -17.60
C ALA A 853 21.98 12.09 -16.88
N SER A 854 21.63 13.37 -16.97
CA SER A 854 22.14 14.38 -16.05
C SER A 854 21.09 14.73 -15.00
N LEU A 855 21.54 14.91 -13.76
CA LEU A 855 20.73 15.36 -12.64
C LEU A 855 21.21 16.74 -12.21
N ILE A 856 20.32 17.73 -12.26
CA ILE A 856 20.64 19.12 -11.96
C ILE A 856 19.81 19.56 -10.76
N LEU A 857 20.47 19.75 -9.62
CA LEU A 857 19.86 20.17 -8.36
C LEU A 857 20.00 21.70 -8.22
N VAL A 858 18.89 22.42 -8.39
CA VAL A 858 18.84 23.88 -8.43
C VAL A 858 18.36 24.43 -7.09
N ASP A 859 19.26 24.48 -6.11
CA ASP A 859 19.12 25.21 -4.84
C ASP A 859 20.48 25.19 -4.12
N ALA A 860 20.92 26.32 -3.57
CA ALA A 860 22.19 26.39 -2.85
C ALA A 860 22.24 25.44 -1.63
N ARG A 861 21.09 25.07 -1.05
CA ARG A 861 21.02 24.17 0.12
C ARG A 861 21.46 22.74 -0.17
N TYR A 862 21.39 22.26 -1.41
CA TYR A 862 21.91 20.95 -1.79
C TYR A 862 23.44 20.85 -1.64
N ALA A 863 24.15 21.98 -1.58
CA ALA A 863 25.60 22.01 -1.34
C ALA A 863 25.96 21.69 0.13
N SER A 864 25.01 21.82 1.06
CA SER A 864 25.25 21.55 2.47
C SER A 864 25.42 20.04 2.71
N THR A 865 26.39 19.65 3.52
CA THR A 865 26.63 18.24 3.87
C THR A 865 25.41 17.58 4.51
N ARG A 866 24.61 18.35 5.27
CA ARG A 866 23.38 17.88 5.94
C ARG A 866 22.30 17.40 4.96
N ILE A 867 22.12 18.09 3.83
CA ILE A 867 21.16 17.70 2.79
C ILE A 867 21.80 16.71 1.81
N ARG A 868 23.06 16.94 1.43
CA ARG A 868 23.75 16.10 0.43
C ARG A 868 23.92 14.65 0.88
N SER A 869 24.19 14.42 2.17
CA SER A 869 24.31 13.07 2.75
C SER A 869 23.00 12.28 2.79
N LYS A 870 21.86 12.91 2.49
CA LYS A 870 20.54 12.27 2.39
C LYS A 870 20.20 11.86 0.95
N LEU A 871 21.07 12.16 -0.02
CA LEU A 871 20.98 11.57 -1.35
C LEU A 871 21.41 10.09 -1.27
N PRO A 872 20.93 9.23 -2.19
CA PRO A 872 21.45 7.87 -2.30
C PRO A 872 22.96 7.89 -2.49
N LYS A 873 23.68 6.98 -1.82
CA LYS A 873 25.16 6.97 -1.79
C LYS A 873 25.80 7.01 -3.18
N TRP A 874 25.21 6.31 -4.15
CA TRP A 874 25.70 6.25 -5.54
C TRP A 874 25.55 7.57 -6.31
N ILE A 875 24.62 8.45 -5.90
CA ILE A 875 24.48 9.82 -6.41
C ILE A 875 25.40 10.76 -5.64
N GLU A 876 25.41 10.65 -4.31
CA GLU A 876 26.18 11.52 -3.43
C GLU A 876 27.67 11.55 -3.82
N GLN A 877 28.28 10.38 -4.02
CA GLN A 877 29.71 10.23 -4.34
C GLN A 877 30.15 10.97 -5.61
N ASN A 878 29.26 11.06 -6.60
CA ASN A 878 29.54 11.68 -7.91
C ASN A 878 28.93 13.08 -8.05
N THR A 879 28.40 13.66 -6.97
CA THR A 879 27.76 14.97 -7.00
C THR A 879 28.80 16.09 -7.02
N VAL A 880 28.82 16.87 -8.10
CA VAL A 880 29.73 18.03 -8.22
C VAL A 880 28.99 19.31 -7.85
N VAL A 881 29.52 20.02 -6.84
CA VAL A 881 29.00 21.34 -6.44
C VAL A 881 29.69 22.41 -7.26
N THR A 882 28.91 23.18 -8.03
CA THR A 882 29.44 24.22 -8.91
C THR A 882 29.30 25.62 -8.30
N GLU A 883 30.40 26.37 -8.28
CA GLU A 883 30.43 27.74 -7.71
C GLU A 883 29.88 28.81 -8.66
N SER A 884 29.82 28.53 -9.96
CA SER A 884 29.27 29.45 -10.95
C SER A 884 28.48 28.72 -12.03
N PHE A 885 27.46 29.41 -12.57
CA PHE A 885 26.62 28.89 -13.65
C PHE A 885 27.43 28.46 -14.90
N GLY A 886 28.46 29.23 -15.26
CA GLY A 886 29.33 28.90 -16.39
C GLY A 886 30.05 27.57 -16.24
N LYS A 887 30.48 27.21 -15.01
CA LYS A 887 31.08 25.89 -14.74
C LYS A 887 30.06 24.77 -14.94
N THR A 888 28.83 24.95 -14.46
CA THR A 888 27.74 23.98 -14.64
C THR A 888 27.48 23.68 -16.11
N ILE A 889 27.39 24.72 -16.95
CA ILE A 889 27.18 24.59 -18.39
C ILE A 889 28.36 23.91 -19.08
N LYS A 890 29.60 24.21 -18.66
CA LYS A 890 30.81 23.56 -19.18
C LYS A 890 30.81 22.05 -18.89
N GLU A 891 30.50 21.64 -17.67
CA GLU A 891 30.46 20.22 -17.27
C GLU A 891 29.32 19.48 -18.00
N LEU A 892 28.12 20.05 -18.08
CA LEU A 892 27.02 19.47 -18.86
C LEU A 892 27.38 19.33 -20.34
N GLY A 893 27.95 20.38 -20.93
CA GLY A 893 28.36 20.37 -22.33
C GLY A 893 29.46 19.35 -22.62
N ARG A 894 30.36 19.07 -21.67
CA ARG A 894 31.32 17.97 -21.77
C ARG A 894 30.60 16.62 -21.72
N PHE A 895 29.78 16.39 -20.70
CA PHE A 895 29.03 15.15 -20.52
C PHE A 895 28.20 14.77 -21.76
N TYR A 896 27.41 15.71 -22.31
CA TYR A 896 26.58 15.44 -23.48
C TYR A 896 27.39 15.20 -24.76
N ARG A 897 28.54 15.88 -24.94
CA ARG A 897 29.43 15.63 -26.09
C ARG A 897 30.06 14.25 -26.00
N ASP A 898 30.54 13.86 -24.83
CA ASP A 898 31.13 12.53 -24.61
C ASP A 898 30.08 11.43 -24.84
N ARG A 899 28.82 11.66 -24.45
CA ARG A 899 27.70 10.74 -24.71
C ARG A 899 27.35 10.65 -26.19
N LYS A 900 27.29 11.79 -26.87
CA LYS A 900 27.04 11.82 -28.32
C LYS A 900 28.14 11.09 -29.10
N ALA A 901 29.40 11.26 -28.71
CA ALA A 901 30.55 10.60 -29.32
C ALA A 901 30.58 9.07 -29.09
N ARG A 902 29.97 8.57 -28.00
CA ARG A 902 29.85 7.13 -27.71
C ARG A 902 28.61 6.48 -28.32
N SER A 903 27.63 7.28 -28.73
CA SER A 903 26.38 6.84 -29.37
C SER A 903 26.44 6.91 -30.90
N SER A 904 27.45 7.60 -31.44
CA SER A 904 27.81 7.61 -32.86
C SER A 904 28.83 6.50 -33.09
#